data_AF-A0A957W214-F1
#
_entry.id   AF-A0A957W214-F1
#
_cell.length_a   1.000
_cell.length_b   1.000
_cell.length_c   1.000
_cell.angle_alpha   90.00
_cell.angle_beta   90.00
_cell.angle_gamma   90.00
#
_symmetry.space_group_name_H-M   'P 1'
#
loop_
_entity.id
_entity.type
_entity.pdbx_description
1 polymer ?
#
loop_
_entity_poly.entity_id
_entity_poly.type
_entity_poly.pdbx_seq_one_letter_code
_entity_poly.pdbx_strand_id
1 'polypeptide(L)'
;MSKRNWFPYVIIAAVVIVVAFIGGRMLYFGSGGSYTPPERELLPHNIEAAAVPARQEVVDNPEVSRGVVVVDYGHENALYIEELNVLLSKVVSRGFSYEVVTPEEAEKVSLIDRLSYAKALILPLPRIDYTPEEITAIEQYIDKGGRLLIVGDPTRTIVVESLNSIAGSFGIIYANDYLYSLEHNDNNYRNVVYTKFNDSIITDGLSDGDQVIFYASGSVSAPGHEIIMGDDTVFSSTSESSGAKASAALTTNDQVLALGDLTFFSQPHDSTESNGILINNIASFLTSGNRTFEIRDFPYFLNTEVNIVFDDTKVFNSQFEDAVKLKDYLEDTERTVDFTDEIGDSGDVIYIGRFDTADAVQDYLDDADIVLLEPEDIKDEETAAQGDPSVELTTVRSNLAAEEDSEESFVKGRIQIAGVGDLEQGGATLFYLHREADRNILIILSDTAETNADAFGLLLDNKFNECAVNADIAVCQTADPEQKLPPSVRSSRIDTILVVSDDDGRLRENGKTSLVEYTNVLSASYNVEDWVISTDGAPDLAELQQYDAVIWTTGDYWDDSIDEANTELLKQYIQAGGNLILSGASIAFDWDHTDFMSTVLHADYLTFGEQTDIELDLPDHPIAEDFTPGAVVTFTDSLSAEATAIDVINYTSDARVIFRRGPESEYPGAPTVIAYEDDRSKIAYFAFPLYRLPAEVRALLVDNTVDWFTRKPLDMPAEADYQPFEIEDGGGSGETPPEDGGGEGDTGDEGGTGDEGDTGDEGDTGDEGDQGDEGGDTGDQGDQGDGDQGDGTGP
;
A
#
# COMPACT_ATOMS: atom_id res chain seq x y z
N MET A 1 38.97 -65.52 34.11
CA MET A 1 37.64 -66.18 34.06
C MET A 1 37.24 -66.34 32.60
N SER A 2 36.63 -67.45 32.18
CA SER A 2 36.33 -67.68 30.76
C SER A 2 35.01 -67.01 30.35
N LYS A 3 35.07 -66.07 29.39
CA LYS A 3 33.86 -65.53 28.74
C LYS A 3 33.31 -66.61 27.79
N ARG A 4 32.25 -67.28 28.21
CA ARG A 4 31.60 -68.36 27.46
C ARG A 4 30.71 -67.78 26.36
N ASN A 5 31.19 -67.75 25.11
CA ASN A 5 30.48 -67.15 23.97
C ASN A 5 29.02 -67.66 23.86
N TRP A 6 28.07 -66.77 24.14
CA TRP A 6 26.63 -67.03 24.06
C TRP A 6 26.06 -66.84 22.65
N PHE A 7 26.78 -66.12 21.78
CA PHE A 7 26.39 -65.78 20.41
C PHE A 7 25.74 -66.92 19.59
N PRO A 8 26.29 -68.16 19.52
CA PRO A 8 25.64 -69.24 18.76
C PRO A 8 24.28 -69.67 19.33
N TYR A 9 24.04 -69.54 20.63
CA TYR A 9 22.74 -69.86 21.24
C TYR A 9 21.69 -68.81 20.91
N VAL A 10 22.08 -67.53 20.78
CA VAL A 10 21.19 -66.44 20.33
C VAL A 10 20.77 -66.65 18.87
N ILE A 11 21.71 -67.02 17.99
CA ILE A 11 21.41 -67.33 16.58
C ILE A 11 20.44 -68.51 16.49
N ILE A 12 20.69 -69.60 17.24
CA ILE A 12 19.79 -70.77 17.25
C ILE A 12 18.39 -70.39 17.75
N ALA A 13 18.28 -69.57 18.80
CA ALA A 13 16.99 -69.09 19.29
C ALA A 13 16.23 -68.24 18.24
N ALA A 14 16.92 -67.31 17.57
CA ALA A 14 16.34 -66.49 16.51
C ALA A 14 15.84 -67.35 15.33
N VAL A 15 16.62 -68.32 14.87
CA VAL A 15 16.22 -69.26 13.80
C VAL A 15 15.00 -70.08 14.21
N VAL A 16 14.93 -70.56 15.46
CA VAL A 16 13.76 -71.31 15.97
C VAL A 16 12.51 -70.43 16.01
N ILE A 17 12.62 -69.16 16.41
CA ILE A 17 11.50 -68.20 16.42
C ILE A 17 11.00 -67.95 14.98
N VAL A 18 11.90 -67.70 14.03
CA VAL A 18 11.54 -67.49 12.61
C VAL A 18 10.88 -68.72 12.00
N VAL A 19 11.42 -69.93 12.24
CA VAL A 19 10.82 -71.18 11.76
C VAL A 19 9.46 -71.45 12.41
N ALA A 20 9.29 -71.15 13.71
CA ALA A 20 8.00 -71.27 14.39
C ALA A 20 6.97 -70.27 13.84
N PHE A 21 7.37 -69.04 13.52
CA PHE A 21 6.50 -68.04 12.91
C PHE A 21 6.07 -68.41 11.49
N ILE A 22 7.02 -68.86 10.64
CA ILE A 22 6.72 -69.33 9.28
C ILE A 22 5.84 -70.59 9.30
N GLY A 23 6.14 -71.56 10.17
CA GLY A 23 5.35 -72.78 10.33
C GLY A 23 3.95 -72.50 10.87
N GLY A 24 3.82 -71.60 11.86
CA GLY A 24 2.53 -71.13 12.36
C GLY A 24 1.71 -70.43 11.28
N ARG A 25 2.34 -69.56 10.47
CA ARG A 25 1.69 -68.89 9.34
C ARG A 25 1.24 -69.91 8.27
N MET A 26 2.08 -70.89 7.92
CA MET A 26 1.70 -71.95 6.98
C MET A 26 0.57 -72.85 7.51
N LEU A 27 0.50 -73.13 8.81
CA LEU A 27 -0.61 -73.90 9.40
C LEU A 27 -1.91 -73.07 9.47
N TYR A 28 -1.82 -71.78 9.79
CA TYR A 28 -2.98 -70.88 9.86
C TYR A 28 -3.60 -70.63 8.48
N PHE A 29 -2.78 -70.26 7.49
CA PHE A 29 -3.26 -69.98 6.13
C PHE A 29 -3.44 -71.25 5.28
N GLY A 30 -2.69 -72.32 5.54
CA GLY A 30 -2.75 -73.58 4.79
C GLY A 30 -3.78 -74.61 5.28
N SER A 31 -4.51 -74.32 6.37
CA SER A 31 -5.67 -75.12 6.82
C SER A 31 -7.01 -74.56 6.37
N GLY A 32 -7.02 -73.37 5.76
CA GLY A 32 -8.16 -72.89 4.98
C GLY A 32 -8.32 -73.73 3.71
N GLY A 33 -9.30 -74.63 3.69
CA GLY A 33 -9.64 -75.37 2.47
C GLY A 33 -9.97 -74.40 1.34
N SER A 34 -9.40 -74.63 0.15
CA SER A 34 -9.50 -73.71 -0.99
C SER A 34 -10.96 -73.40 -1.31
N TYR A 35 -11.38 -72.17 -1.03
CA TYR A 35 -12.71 -71.68 -1.37
C TYR A 35 -12.90 -71.82 -2.88
N THR A 36 -13.66 -72.83 -3.25
CA THR A 36 -14.07 -73.07 -4.63
C THR A 36 -15.39 -72.33 -4.76
N PRO A 37 -15.44 -71.16 -5.42
CA PRO A 37 -16.68 -70.41 -5.54
C PRO A 37 -17.74 -71.31 -6.18
N PRO A 38 -19.01 -71.27 -5.70
CA PRO A 38 -20.06 -72.06 -6.31
C PRO A 38 -20.19 -71.67 -7.78
N GLU A 39 -20.16 -72.66 -8.66
CA GLU A 39 -20.22 -72.50 -10.11
C GLU A 39 -21.63 -72.01 -10.49
N ARG A 40 -21.84 -70.69 -10.37
CA ARG A 40 -23.04 -70.03 -10.89
C ARG A 40 -22.98 -70.11 -12.40
N GLU A 41 -23.96 -70.77 -13.00
CA GLU A 41 -24.26 -70.54 -14.41
C GLU A 41 -24.47 -69.04 -14.60
N LEU A 42 -23.61 -68.41 -15.41
CA LEU A 42 -23.88 -67.09 -15.95
C LEU A 42 -25.05 -67.25 -16.92
N LEU A 43 -26.27 -67.14 -16.38
CA LEU A 43 -27.49 -67.01 -17.17
C LEU A 43 -27.23 -65.89 -18.20
N PRO A 44 -27.34 -66.16 -19.51
CA PRO A 44 -27.14 -65.15 -20.53
C PRO A 44 -28.33 -64.17 -20.47
N HIS A 45 -28.22 -63.20 -19.57
CA HIS A 45 -28.86 -61.92 -19.78
C HIS A 45 -28.22 -61.36 -21.04
N ASN A 46 -29.06 -61.07 -22.05
CA ASN A 46 -28.75 -59.95 -22.92
C ASN A 46 -28.73 -58.73 -21.99
N ILE A 47 -27.55 -58.35 -21.53
CA ILE A 47 -27.30 -56.96 -21.20
C ILE A 47 -27.40 -56.27 -22.55
N GLU A 48 -28.54 -55.63 -22.81
CA GLU A 48 -28.65 -54.75 -23.96
C GLU A 48 -27.57 -53.69 -23.78
N ALA A 49 -26.72 -53.51 -24.80
CA ALA A 49 -25.68 -52.51 -24.74
C ALA A 49 -26.39 -51.15 -24.58
N ALA A 50 -26.21 -50.53 -23.43
CA ALA A 50 -26.94 -49.33 -23.09
C ALA A 50 -26.66 -48.20 -24.09
N ALA A 51 -27.60 -47.26 -24.16
CA ALA A 51 -27.37 -46.05 -24.94
C ALA A 51 -26.10 -45.36 -24.42
N VAL A 52 -25.17 -45.09 -25.33
CA VAL A 52 -24.13 -44.09 -25.11
C VAL A 52 -24.83 -42.75 -25.26
N PRO A 53 -24.74 -41.82 -24.29
CA PRO A 53 -25.36 -40.51 -24.43
C PRO A 53 -24.76 -39.75 -25.63
N ALA A 54 -25.53 -38.83 -26.18
CA ALA A 54 -25.10 -38.03 -27.32
C ALA A 54 -23.92 -37.14 -26.92
N ARG A 55 -23.06 -36.83 -27.91
CA ARG A 55 -22.12 -35.72 -27.80
C ARG A 55 -22.61 -34.55 -28.64
N GLN A 56 -22.68 -33.38 -28.03
CA GLN A 56 -23.09 -32.15 -28.68
C GLN A 56 -21.90 -31.18 -28.75
N GLU A 57 -21.41 -30.92 -29.96
CA GLU A 57 -20.52 -29.77 -30.19
C GLU A 57 -21.38 -28.49 -30.20
N VAL A 58 -21.32 -27.73 -29.11
CA VAL A 58 -22.08 -26.48 -28.95
C VAL A 58 -21.26 -25.31 -29.50
N VAL A 59 -21.77 -24.68 -30.57
CA VAL A 59 -21.17 -23.47 -31.12
C VAL A 59 -21.45 -22.30 -30.17
N ASP A 60 -20.38 -21.63 -29.74
CA ASP A 60 -20.39 -20.52 -28.81
C ASP A 60 -19.90 -19.26 -29.53
N ASN A 61 -20.68 -18.18 -29.47
CA ASN A 61 -20.37 -16.88 -30.09
C ASN A 61 -20.73 -15.76 -29.10
N PRO A 62 -19.96 -15.59 -28.01
CA PRO A 62 -20.30 -14.64 -26.98
C PRO A 62 -19.94 -13.20 -27.36
N GLU A 63 -20.47 -12.24 -26.62
CA GLU A 63 -19.95 -10.87 -26.60
C GLU A 63 -18.59 -10.86 -25.87
N VAL A 64 -17.69 -9.97 -26.30
CA VAL A 64 -16.31 -9.89 -25.80
C VAL A 64 -16.15 -8.62 -24.98
N SER A 65 -15.68 -8.75 -23.74
CA SER A 65 -15.41 -7.66 -22.81
C SER A 65 -14.22 -8.01 -21.91
N ARG A 66 -13.70 -7.04 -21.14
CA ARG A 66 -12.54 -7.22 -20.25
C ARG A 66 -12.96 -7.33 -18.79
N GLY A 67 -12.19 -8.09 -18.01
CA GLY A 67 -12.35 -8.25 -16.58
C GLY A 67 -11.55 -9.46 -16.07
N VAL A 68 -11.47 -9.60 -14.75
CA VAL A 68 -10.81 -10.74 -14.09
C VAL A 68 -11.85 -11.64 -13.42
N VAL A 69 -11.72 -12.95 -13.61
CA VAL A 69 -12.38 -13.97 -12.78
C VAL A 69 -11.37 -14.52 -11.78
N VAL A 70 -11.59 -14.30 -10.49
CA VAL A 70 -10.75 -14.83 -9.41
C VAL A 70 -11.24 -16.23 -9.03
N VAL A 71 -10.31 -17.17 -8.86
CA VAL A 71 -10.59 -18.52 -8.34
C VAL A 71 -9.90 -18.66 -6.99
N ASP A 72 -10.67 -18.82 -5.91
CA ASP A 72 -10.12 -19.20 -4.62
C ASP A 72 -9.58 -20.64 -4.67
N TYR A 73 -8.33 -20.80 -4.28
CA TYR A 73 -7.65 -22.09 -4.13
C TYR A 73 -6.86 -22.16 -2.81
N GLY A 74 -7.09 -21.22 -1.88
CA GLY A 74 -6.40 -21.11 -0.60
C GLY A 74 -7.01 -22.04 0.47
N HIS A 75 -8.32 -22.28 0.41
CA HIS A 75 -9.14 -23.00 1.39
C HIS A 75 -8.98 -24.54 1.35
N GLU A 76 -7.77 -25.03 1.13
CA GLU A 76 -7.45 -26.46 0.96
C GLU A 76 -8.37 -27.16 -0.07
N ASN A 77 -8.64 -26.50 -1.19
CA ASN A 77 -9.73 -26.89 -2.10
C ASN A 77 -9.59 -28.34 -2.64
N ALA A 78 -10.72 -29.05 -2.80
CA ALA A 78 -10.76 -30.51 -3.00
C ALA A 78 -10.77 -31.00 -4.47
N LEU A 79 -10.11 -30.26 -5.35
CA LEU A 79 -9.95 -30.53 -6.79
C LEU A 79 -8.50 -30.37 -7.26
N TYR A 80 -8.25 -30.72 -8.51
CA TYR A 80 -7.14 -30.15 -9.28
C TYR A 80 -7.66 -28.94 -10.08
N ILE A 81 -6.90 -27.85 -10.16
CA ILE A 81 -7.34 -26.62 -10.85
C ILE A 81 -7.64 -26.87 -12.33
N GLU A 82 -6.97 -27.83 -12.96
CA GLU A 82 -7.18 -28.24 -14.34
C GLU A 82 -8.57 -28.85 -14.61
N GLU A 83 -9.31 -29.24 -13.57
CA GLU A 83 -10.70 -29.69 -13.70
C GLU A 83 -11.66 -28.54 -14.10
N LEU A 84 -11.25 -27.28 -13.89
CA LEU A 84 -11.96 -26.09 -14.35
C LEU A 84 -11.55 -25.62 -15.76
N ASN A 85 -10.55 -26.24 -16.41
CA ASN A 85 -9.96 -25.75 -17.67
C ASN A 85 -10.98 -25.50 -18.79
N VAL A 86 -12.05 -26.29 -18.89
CA VAL A 86 -13.11 -26.05 -19.89
C VAL A 86 -13.86 -24.75 -19.60
N LEU A 87 -14.27 -24.52 -18.35
CA LEU A 87 -14.93 -23.28 -17.93
C LEU A 87 -13.99 -22.07 -18.08
N LEU A 88 -12.74 -22.19 -17.66
CA LEU A 88 -11.75 -21.10 -17.76
C LEU A 88 -11.43 -20.77 -19.23
N SER A 89 -11.36 -21.77 -20.13
CA SER A 89 -11.23 -21.51 -21.57
C SER A 89 -12.42 -20.72 -22.16
N LYS A 90 -13.62 -20.87 -21.57
CA LYS A 90 -14.85 -20.17 -21.97
C LYS A 90 -14.94 -18.76 -21.41
N VAL A 91 -14.33 -18.51 -20.26
CA VAL A 91 -14.08 -17.16 -19.71
C VAL A 91 -13.05 -16.43 -20.59
N VAL A 92 -11.92 -17.06 -20.92
CA VAL A 92 -10.88 -16.47 -21.79
C VAL A 92 -11.41 -16.19 -23.20
N SER A 93 -12.26 -17.06 -23.76
CA SER A 93 -12.90 -16.79 -25.06
C SER A 93 -13.89 -15.62 -25.05
N ARG A 94 -14.21 -15.05 -23.89
CA ARG A 94 -15.06 -13.86 -23.70
C ARG A 94 -14.24 -12.58 -23.44
N GLY A 95 -12.91 -12.67 -23.45
CA GLY A 95 -11.99 -11.54 -23.29
C GLY A 95 -11.52 -11.26 -21.86
N PHE A 96 -11.95 -12.08 -20.90
CA PHE A 96 -11.53 -12.00 -19.50
C PHE A 96 -10.22 -12.75 -19.26
N SER A 97 -9.43 -12.29 -18.30
CA SER A 97 -8.39 -13.10 -17.66
C SER A 97 -8.99 -13.91 -16.51
N TYR A 98 -8.20 -14.86 -15.97
CA TYR A 98 -8.51 -15.48 -14.69
C TYR A 98 -7.24 -15.54 -13.84
N GLU A 99 -7.43 -15.46 -12.53
CA GLU A 99 -6.37 -15.54 -11.53
C GLU A 99 -6.75 -16.61 -10.49
N VAL A 100 -5.75 -17.22 -9.86
CA VAL A 100 -5.94 -18.30 -8.89
C VAL A 100 -5.24 -17.90 -7.61
N VAL A 101 -5.96 -17.77 -6.50
CA VAL A 101 -5.39 -17.46 -5.19
C VAL A 101 -4.90 -18.76 -4.57
N THR A 102 -3.62 -19.09 -4.72
CA THR A 102 -3.06 -20.30 -4.10
C THR A 102 -2.82 -20.12 -2.59
N PRO A 103 -2.63 -21.19 -1.81
CA PRO A 103 -2.34 -21.07 -0.37
C PRO A 103 -1.06 -20.29 -0.07
N GLU A 104 -0.05 -20.35 -0.94
CA GLU A 104 1.21 -19.58 -0.81
C GLU A 104 1.05 -18.10 -1.17
N GLU A 105 -0.06 -17.72 -1.81
CA GLU A 105 -0.42 -16.33 -2.10
C GLU A 105 -1.37 -15.78 -1.05
N ALA A 106 -2.31 -16.58 -0.52
CA ALA A 106 -3.19 -16.20 0.58
C ALA A 106 -2.42 -15.82 1.87
N GLU A 107 -1.16 -16.28 2.04
CA GLU A 107 -0.24 -15.84 3.09
C GLU A 107 0.43 -14.46 2.84
N LYS A 108 0.21 -13.82 1.68
CA LYS A 108 0.92 -12.61 1.20
C LYS A 108 0.02 -11.52 0.63
N VAL A 109 -1.01 -11.91 -0.10
CA VAL A 109 -2.04 -11.07 -0.73
C VAL A 109 -3.36 -11.75 -0.43
N SER A 110 -4.24 -11.08 0.30
CA SER A 110 -5.48 -11.67 0.78
C SER A 110 -6.47 -11.89 -0.37
N LEU A 111 -7.48 -12.73 -0.13
CA LEU A 111 -8.62 -12.83 -1.04
C LEU A 111 -9.32 -11.48 -1.19
N ILE A 112 -9.37 -10.66 -0.13
CA ILE A 112 -10.03 -9.35 -0.07
C ILE A 112 -9.39 -8.39 -1.08
N ASP A 113 -8.06 -8.36 -1.16
CA ASP A 113 -7.32 -7.48 -2.09
C ASP A 113 -7.68 -7.79 -3.54
N ARG A 114 -7.84 -9.08 -3.88
CA ARG A 114 -8.26 -9.55 -5.22
C ARG A 114 -9.73 -9.19 -5.53
N LEU A 115 -10.59 -9.04 -4.51
CA LEU A 115 -11.99 -8.64 -4.70
C LEU A 115 -12.15 -7.17 -5.10
N SER A 116 -11.16 -6.31 -4.86
CA SER A 116 -11.19 -4.89 -5.26
C SER A 116 -11.41 -4.71 -6.78
N TYR A 117 -10.80 -5.56 -7.62
CA TYR A 117 -10.95 -5.52 -9.09
C TYR A 117 -11.76 -6.66 -9.71
N ALA A 118 -11.94 -7.78 -9.01
CA ALA A 118 -12.65 -8.94 -9.55
C ALA A 118 -14.02 -8.59 -10.15
N LYS A 119 -14.36 -9.16 -11.31
CA LYS A 119 -15.70 -9.09 -11.91
C LYS A 119 -16.52 -10.38 -11.69
N ALA A 120 -15.85 -11.50 -11.42
CA ALA A 120 -16.47 -12.66 -10.78
C ALA A 120 -15.50 -13.41 -9.84
N LEU A 121 -16.07 -14.18 -8.91
CA LEU A 121 -15.39 -15.06 -7.97
C LEU A 121 -15.87 -16.51 -8.12
N ILE A 122 -14.95 -17.47 -8.11
CA ILE A 122 -15.24 -18.91 -8.06
C ILE A 122 -14.71 -19.47 -6.73
N LEU A 123 -15.59 -20.14 -5.97
CA LEU A 123 -15.28 -20.84 -4.72
C LEU A 123 -15.49 -22.36 -4.92
N PRO A 124 -14.48 -23.10 -5.41
CA PRO A 124 -14.60 -24.52 -5.70
C PRO A 124 -14.19 -25.38 -4.50
N LEU A 125 -15.12 -26.12 -3.91
CA LEU A 125 -14.82 -27.26 -3.04
C LEU A 125 -13.89 -27.00 -1.83
N PRO A 126 -14.09 -25.93 -1.02
CA PRO A 126 -13.29 -25.65 0.17
C PRO A 126 -13.31 -26.79 1.20
N ARG A 127 -12.22 -26.92 1.97
CA ARG A 127 -12.08 -27.80 3.15
C ARG A 127 -11.78 -27.04 4.45
N ILE A 128 -11.58 -25.73 4.36
CA ILE A 128 -11.42 -24.80 5.48
C ILE A 128 -12.62 -23.85 5.47
N ASP A 129 -13.15 -23.52 6.65
CA ASP A 129 -14.25 -22.56 6.80
C ASP A 129 -13.73 -21.14 6.54
N TYR A 130 -14.46 -20.32 5.77
CA TYR A 130 -14.08 -18.91 5.54
C TYR A 130 -14.17 -18.11 6.85
N THR A 131 -13.28 -17.14 7.02
CA THR A 131 -13.29 -16.25 8.18
C THR A 131 -14.49 -15.28 8.14
N PRO A 132 -14.96 -14.77 9.29
CA PRO A 132 -15.97 -13.70 9.33
C PRO A 132 -15.60 -12.48 8.47
N GLU A 133 -14.31 -12.16 8.42
CA GLU A 133 -13.73 -11.07 7.65
C GLU A 133 -13.86 -11.32 6.14
N GLU A 134 -13.50 -12.51 5.66
CA GLU A 134 -13.68 -12.92 4.26
C GLU A 134 -15.16 -13.02 3.87
N ILE A 135 -16.02 -13.56 4.75
CA ILE A 135 -17.47 -13.63 4.52
C ILE A 135 -18.03 -12.22 4.33
N THR A 136 -17.65 -11.27 5.19
CA THR A 136 -18.07 -9.86 5.09
C THR A 136 -17.58 -9.22 3.78
N ALA A 137 -16.34 -9.48 3.37
CA ALA A 137 -15.80 -8.97 2.10
C ALA A 137 -16.51 -9.58 0.87
N ILE A 138 -16.85 -10.87 0.90
CA ILE A 138 -17.59 -11.54 -0.19
C ILE A 138 -19.06 -11.10 -0.23
N GLU A 139 -19.69 -10.80 0.92
CA GLU A 139 -21.02 -10.18 0.99
C GLU A 139 -21.01 -8.78 0.36
N GLN A 140 -20.09 -7.89 0.76
CA GLN A 140 -19.93 -6.55 0.17
C GLN A 140 -19.61 -6.61 -1.33
N TYR A 141 -18.75 -7.55 -1.75
CA TYR A 141 -18.43 -7.80 -3.15
C TYR A 141 -19.68 -8.15 -3.99
N ILE A 142 -20.62 -8.91 -3.41
CA ILE A 142 -21.91 -9.19 -4.04
C ILE A 142 -22.83 -7.98 -4.01
N ASP A 143 -22.95 -7.23 -2.91
CA ASP A 143 -23.80 -6.03 -2.88
C ASP A 143 -23.38 -4.99 -3.93
N LYS A 144 -22.07 -4.89 -4.24
CA LYS A 144 -21.51 -4.07 -5.34
C LYS A 144 -21.85 -4.55 -6.77
N GLY A 145 -22.59 -5.64 -6.95
CA GLY A 145 -22.91 -6.19 -8.27
C GLY A 145 -21.94 -7.27 -8.80
N GLY A 146 -21.10 -7.85 -7.93
CA GLY A 146 -20.23 -8.98 -8.27
C GLY A 146 -20.99 -10.27 -8.63
N ARG A 147 -20.29 -11.25 -9.21
CA ARG A 147 -20.84 -12.58 -9.55
C ARG A 147 -20.07 -13.67 -8.81
N LEU A 148 -20.76 -14.65 -8.23
CA LEU A 148 -20.17 -15.70 -7.40
C LEU A 148 -20.64 -17.09 -7.84
N LEU A 149 -19.69 -17.98 -8.11
CA LEU A 149 -19.92 -19.40 -8.36
C LEU A 149 -19.38 -20.26 -7.21
N ILE A 150 -20.29 -20.91 -6.46
CA ILE A 150 -19.95 -21.88 -5.41
C ILE A 150 -20.12 -23.30 -5.98
N VAL A 151 -19.12 -24.17 -5.81
CA VAL A 151 -19.14 -25.53 -6.40
C VAL A 151 -18.92 -26.63 -5.34
N GLY A 152 -19.85 -27.58 -5.28
CA GLY A 152 -19.80 -28.81 -4.49
C GLY A 152 -19.66 -30.08 -5.36
N ASP A 153 -19.17 -31.17 -4.77
CA ASP A 153 -19.02 -32.51 -5.38
C ASP A 153 -18.88 -33.57 -4.26
N PRO A 154 -19.94 -34.31 -3.89
CA PRO A 154 -19.90 -35.31 -2.81
C PRO A 154 -19.19 -36.63 -3.22
N THR A 155 -18.35 -36.62 -4.25
CA THR A 155 -17.29 -37.62 -4.43
C THR A 155 -15.99 -37.24 -3.72
N ARG A 156 -15.77 -35.93 -3.47
CA ARG A 156 -14.57 -35.40 -2.82
C ARG A 156 -14.68 -35.44 -1.30
N THR A 157 -13.55 -35.30 -0.62
CA THR A 157 -13.48 -35.18 0.84
C THR A 157 -13.85 -33.76 1.29
N ILE A 158 -15.08 -33.31 0.97
CA ILE A 158 -15.58 -31.99 1.38
C ILE A 158 -15.99 -32.06 2.84
N VAL A 159 -15.52 -31.07 3.62
CA VAL A 159 -16.16 -30.69 4.88
C VAL A 159 -17.36 -29.82 4.48
N VAL A 160 -18.55 -30.40 4.39
CA VAL A 160 -19.75 -29.67 3.92
C VAL A 160 -20.14 -28.51 4.85
N GLU A 161 -19.60 -28.49 6.07
CA GLU A 161 -19.71 -27.38 7.02
C GLU A 161 -18.94 -26.16 6.48
N SER A 162 -17.73 -26.36 5.92
CA SER A 162 -16.93 -25.33 5.23
C SER A 162 -17.60 -24.79 3.97
N LEU A 163 -18.16 -25.67 3.13
CA LEU A 163 -18.92 -25.24 1.94
C LEU A 163 -20.17 -24.42 2.31
N ASN A 164 -20.80 -24.74 3.45
CA ASN A 164 -21.92 -23.98 3.99
C ASN A 164 -21.52 -22.73 4.78
N SER A 165 -20.24 -22.57 5.18
CA SER A 165 -19.78 -21.38 5.92
C SER A 165 -20.00 -20.09 5.13
N ILE A 166 -19.72 -20.11 3.82
CA ILE A 166 -20.00 -19.01 2.89
C ILE A 166 -21.38 -19.13 2.22
N ALA A 167 -21.82 -20.33 1.83
CA ALA A 167 -23.11 -20.48 1.12
C ALA A 167 -24.32 -20.09 2.01
N GLY A 168 -24.20 -20.27 3.33
CA GLY A 168 -25.23 -19.96 4.31
C GLY A 168 -25.62 -18.47 4.33
N SER A 169 -24.67 -17.54 4.14
CA SER A 169 -24.93 -16.10 4.04
C SER A 169 -25.90 -15.77 2.90
N PHE A 170 -25.76 -16.44 1.76
CA PHE A 170 -26.61 -16.24 0.58
C PHE A 170 -27.92 -17.05 0.64
N GLY A 171 -28.24 -17.65 1.80
CA GLY A 171 -29.44 -18.46 2.00
C GLY A 171 -29.41 -19.84 1.34
N ILE A 172 -28.23 -20.29 0.90
CA ILE A 172 -28.01 -21.54 0.19
C ILE A 172 -27.50 -22.61 1.16
N ILE A 173 -28.02 -23.83 1.05
CA ILE A 173 -27.60 -24.96 1.89
C ILE A 173 -27.26 -26.17 1.01
N TYR A 174 -26.03 -26.65 1.15
CA TYR A 174 -25.55 -27.92 0.64
C TYR A 174 -25.82 -29.05 1.65
N ALA A 175 -26.43 -30.14 1.19
CA ALA A 175 -26.64 -31.32 2.02
C ALA A 175 -25.39 -32.22 2.07
N ASN A 176 -25.18 -32.91 3.20
CA ASN A 176 -24.20 -34.00 3.30
C ASN A 176 -24.73 -35.28 2.63
N ASP A 177 -25.00 -35.23 1.32
CA ASP A 177 -25.48 -36.37 0.55
C ASP A 177 -25.00 -36.38 -0.89
N TYR A 178 -25.29 -37.49 -1.58
CA TYR A 178 -25.25 -37.54 -3.03
C TYR A 178 -26.64 -37.89 -3.56
N LEU A 179 -26.96 -37.30 -4.71
CA LEU A 179 -28.16 -37.60 -5.47
C LEU A 179 -27.96 -38.87 -6.31
N TYR A 180 -29.05 -39.61 -6.48
CA TYR A 180 -29.06 -40.78 -7.35
C TYR A 180 -30.46 -41.03 -7.92
N SER A 181 -30.52 -41.66 -9.11
CA SER A 181 -31.74 -42.25 -9.64
C SER A 181 -31.46 -43.68 -10.09
N LEU A 182 -32.43 -44.57 -9.90
CA LEU A 182 -32.38 -45.95 -10.41
C LEU A 182 -33.08 -46.09 -11.78
N GLU A 183 -33.72 -45.01 -12.27
CA GLU A 183 -34.54 -45.03 -13.50
C GLU A 183 -33.96 -44.09 -14.57
N HIS A 184 -33.55 -42.87 -14.20
CA HIS A 184 -32.99 -41.85 -15.11
C HIS A 184 -31.53 -41.52 -14.74
N ASN A 185 -30.61 -42.34 -15.23
CA ASN A 185 -29.17 -42.21 -14.98
C ASN A 185 -28.32 -42.66 -16.19
N ASP A 186 -27.16 -42.03 -16.40
CA ASP A 186 -26.15 -42.49 -17.37
C ASP A 186 -25.36 -43.66 -16.80
N ASN A 187 -25.95 -44.85 -16.88
CA ASN A 187 -25.32 -46.17 -16.68
C ASN A 187 -24.73 -46.46 -15.28
N ASN A 188 -24.78 -45.49 -14.38
CA ASN A 188 -24.42 -45.54 -12.98
C ASN A 188 -25.42 -44.68 -12.23
N TYR A 189 -26.05 -45.22 -11.19
CA TYR A 189 -27.12 -44.58 -10.42
C TYR A 189 -26.80 -43.16 -9.91
N ARG A 190 -25.51 -42.82 -9.69
CA ARG A 190 -25.06 -41.48 -9.28
C ARG A 190 -24.95 -40.47 -10.45
N ASN A 191 -24.88 -40.94 -11.70
CA ASN A 191 -24.82 -40.09 -12.90
C ASN A 191 -26.25 -39.63 -13.25
N VAL A 192 -26.80 -38.70 -12.48
CA VAL A 192 -28.22 -38.31 -12.57
C VAL A 192 -28.49 -37.48 -13.82
N VAL A 193 -29.55 -37.83 -14.55
CA VAL A 193 -30.02 -37.10 -15.73
C VAL A 193 -31.12 -36.12 -15.31
N TYR A 194 -30.90 -34.84 -15.55
CA TYR A 194 -31.82 -33.74 -15.23
C TYR A 194 -32.56 -33.27 -16.48
N THR A 195 -33.87 -33.06 -16.32
CA THR A 195 -34.83 -32.69 -17.38
C THR A 195 -35.85 -31.64 -16.94
N LYS A 196 -35.77 -31.18 -15.68
CA LYS A 196 -36.63 -30.12 -15.13
C LYS A 196 -35.76 -28.90 -14.85
N PHE A 197 -35.92 -27.86 -15.66
CA PHE A 197 -35.22 -26.59 -15.55
C PHE A 197 -36.24 -25.49 -15.23
N ASN A 198 -35.90 -24.59 -14.31
CA ASN A 198 -36.67 -23.36 -14.10
C ASN A 198 -36.02 -22.21 -14.90
N ASP A 199 -36.81 -21.24 -15.36
CA ASP A 199 -36.34 -20.10 -16.16
C ASP A 199 -35.24 -19.30 -15.43
N SER A 200 -34.05 -19.17 -16.01
CA SER A 200 -32.92 -18.39 -15.49
C SER A 200 -31.89 -18.10 -16.58
N ILE A 201 -30.94 -17.18 -16.34
CA ILE A 201 -29.80 -16.94 -17.24
C ILE A 201 -28.85 -18.15 -17.35
N ILE A 202 -28.90 -19.09 -16.39
CA ILE A 202 -28.07 -20.31 -16.38
C ILE A 202 -28.70 -21.44 -17.20
N THR A 203 -30.04 -21.44 -17.30
CA THR A 203 -30.83 -22.47 -17.99
C THR A 203 -31.33 -22.03 -19.38
N ASP A 204 -30.98 -20.82 -19.85
CA ASP A 204 -31.36 -20.37 -21.19
C ASP A 204 -30.86 -21.33 -22.28
N GLY A 205 -31.66 -21.46 -23.34
CA GLY A 205 -31.45 -22.45 -24.40
C GLY A 205 -31.77 -23.91 -24.03
N LEU A 206 -32.06 -24.25 -22.77
CA LEU A 206 -32.56 -25.57 -22.37
C LEU A 206 -34.10 -25.60 -22.41
N SER A 207 -34.69 -26.67 -22.95
CA SER A 207 -36.14 -26.80 -23.19
C SER A 207 -36.70 -28.16 -22.74
N ASP A 208 -38.04 -28.28 -22.78
CA ASP A 208 -38.79 -29.53 -22.55
C ASP A 208 -38.26 -30.68 -23.44
N GLY A 209 -37.37 -31.50 -22.87
CA GLY A 209 -36.80 -32.69 -23.52
C GLY A 209 -35.27 -32.70 -23.64
N ASP A 210 -34.60 -31.58 -23.38
CA ASP A 210 -33.14 -31.51 -23.27
C ASP A 210 -32.64 -32.18 -21.98
N GLN A 211 -31.36 -32.55 -21.94
CA GLN A 211 -30.78 -33.35 -20.86
C GLN A 211 -29.44 -32.79 -20.38
N VAL A 212 -29.33 -32.59 -19.07
CA VAL A 212 -28.06 -32.26 -18.38
C VAL A 212 -27.68 -33.45 -17.51
N ILE A 213 -26.41 -33.87 -17.52
CA ILE A 213 -25.95 -35.04 -16.77
C ILE A 213 -24.81 -34.64 -15.82
N PHE A 214 -25.03 -34.84 -14.52
CA PHE A 214 -24.06 -34.57 -13.46
C PHE A 214 -23.53 -35.87 -12.86
N TYR A 215 -22.21 -36.02 -12.78
CA TYR A 215 -21.56 -37.31 -12.55
C TYR A 215 -21.24 -37.53 -11.07
N ALA A 216 -22.33 -37.56 -10.27
CA ALA A 216 -22.43 -37.75 -8.82
C ALA A 216 -22.62 -36.50 -7.94
N SER A 217 -23.52 -35.61 -8.37
CA SER A 217 -23.96 -34.41 -7.62
C SER A 217 -24.50 -34.66 -6.20
N GLY A 218 -24.46 -33.64 -5.34
CA GLY A 218 -25.17 -33.55 -4.04
C GLY A 218 -26.38 -32.61 -4.06
N SER A 219 -27.23 -32.67 -3.03
CA SER A 219 -28.40 -31.79 -2.96
C SER A 219 -28.01 -30.34 -2.64
N VAL A 220 -28.48 -29.39 -3.45
CA VAL A 220 -28.51 -27.95 -3.15
C VAL A 220 -29.93 -27.57 -2.73
N SER A 221 -30.07 -26.58 -1.84
CA SER A 221 -31.36 -26.06 -1.36
C SER A 221 -31.27 -24.54 -1.21
N ALA A 222 -32.23 -23.81 -1.80
CA ALA A 222 -32.31 -22.35 -1.75
C ALA A 222 -33.77 -21.96 -2.00
N PRO A 223 -34.66 -21.98 -0.98
CA PRO A 223 -36.09 -22.21 -1.18
C PRO A 223 -36.82 -21.24 -2.13
N GLY A 224 -37.11 -21.70 -3.35
CA GLY A 224 -37.76 -20.92 -4.41
C GLY A 224 -36.80 -20.36 -5.47
N HIS A 225 -35.51 -20.73 -5.38
CA HIS A 225 -34.39 -20.24 -6.18
C HIS A 225 -33.57 -21.41 -6.78
N GLU A 226 -34.05 -22.64 -6.60
CA GLU A 226 -33.52 -23.82 -7.28
C GLU A 226 -33.78 -23.78 -8.79
N ILE A 227 -32.76 -24.01 -9.63
CA ILE A 227 -32.85 -23.89 -11.10
C ILE A 227 -32.73 -25.22 -11.87
N ILE A 228 -32.00 -26.20 -11.33
CA ILE A 228 -31.88 -27.54 -11.94
C ILE A 228 -32.44 -28.57 -10.96
N MET A 229 -33.59 -29.14 -11.31
CA MET A 229 -34.42 -29.97 -10.44
C MET A 229 -34.37 -31.44 -10.86
N GLY A 230 -34.11 -32.32 -9.90
CA GLY A 230 -34.32 -33.74 -10.07
C GLY A 230 -35.80 -34.07 -10.27
N ASP A 231 -36.10 -35.23 -10.82
CA ASP A 231 -37.47 -35.72 -10.93
C ASP A 231 -37.91 -36.54 -9.71
N ASP A 232 -39.06 -37.18 -9.82
CA ASP A 232 -39.72 -37.95 -8.77
C ASP A 232 -39.00 -39.31 -8.52
N THR A 233 -38.03 -39.66 -9.37
CA THR A 233 -37.12 -40.81 -9.28
C THR A 233 -35.74 -40.46 -8.70
N VAL A 234 -35.46 -39.17 -8.46
CA VAL A 234 -34.21 -38.71 -7.85
C VAL A 234 -34.34 -38.73 -6.32
N PHE A 235 -33.42 -39.44 -5.68
CA PHE A 235 -33.34 -39.64 -4.24
C PHE A 235 -32.06 -39.05 -3.67
N SER A 236 -32.10 -38.64 -2.40
CA SER A 236 -30.93 -38.25 -1.61
C SER A 236 -30.43 -39.44 -0.76
N SER A 237 -29.11 -39.66 -0.74
CA SER A 237 -28.49 -40.84 -0.11
C SER A 237 -28.53 -40.88 1.42
N THR A 238 -28.89 -39.78 2.09
CA THR A 238 -29.07 -39.72 3.55
C THR A 238 -30.53 -39.72 3.97
N SER A 239 -31.42 -39.12 3.16
CA SER A 239 -32.84 -39.04 3.49
C SER A 239 -33.66 -40.25 3.01
N GLU A 240 -33.12 -41.02 2.06
CA GLU A 240 -33.83 -42.08 1.30
C GLU A 240 -35.19 -41.61 0.73
N SER A 241 -35.36 -40.30 0.57
CA SER A 241 -36.61 -39.66 0.13
C SER A 241 -36.48 -39.11 -1.28
N SER A 242 -37.45 -39.41 -2.14
CA SER A 242 -37.65 -38.69 -3.39
C SER A 242 -38.56 -37.48 -3.16
N GLY A 243 -38.43 -36.48 -4.03
CA GLY A 243 -39.17 -35.24 -3.91
C GLY A 243 -38.52 -34.07 -4.65
N ALA A 244 -38.11 -34.30 -5.90
CA ALA A 244 -37.50 -33.29 -6.78
C ALA A 244 -36.37 -32.49 -6.11
N LYS A 245 -35.31 -33.18 -5.67
CA LYS A 245 -34.11 -32.54 -5.09
C LYS A 245 -33.41 -31.70 -6.14
N ALA A 246 -33.02 -30.48 -5.78
CA ALA A 246 -32.24 -29.63 -6.66
C ALA A 246 -30.74 -29.97 -6.62
N SER A 247 -30.07 -29.67 -7.72
CA SER A 247 -28.63 -29.81 -7.90
C SER A 247 -27.95 -28.46 -8.20
N ALA A 248 -28.71 -27.45 -8.62
CA ALA A 248 -28.23 -26.08 -8.74
C ALA A 248 -29.28 -25.05 -8.31
N ALA A 249 -28.82 -23.89 -7.82
CA ALA A 249 -29.64 -22.76 -7.41
C ALA A 249 -28.99 -21.42 -7.82
N LEU A 250 -29.80 -20.39 -8.06
CA LEU A 250 -29.37 -19.04 -8.43
C LEU A 250 -30.19 -18.01 -7.63
N THR A 251 -29.52 -17.11 -6.89
CA THR A 251 -30.20 -16.11 -6.04
C THR A 251 -31.04 -15.09 -6.83
N THR A 252 -32.01 -14.43 -6.18
CA THR A 252 -33.00 -13.53 -6.85
C THR A 252 -32.45 -12.32 -7.60
N ASN A 253 -31.20 -11.95 -7.34
CA ASN A 253 -30.44 -10.90 -8.03
C ASN A 253 -29.63 -11.45 -9.24
N ASP A 254 -29.75 -12.74 -9.53
CA ASP A 254 -28.94 -13.50 -10.50
C ASP A 254 -27.42 -13.47 -10.20
N GLN A 255 -26.99 -13.21 -8.96
CA GLN A 255 -25.57 -12.98 -8.64
C GLN A 255 -24.81 -14.17 -8.05
N VAL A 256 -25.46 -15.04 -7.26
CA VAL A 256 -24.81 -16.19 -6.62
C VAL A 256 -25.38 -17.48 -7.20
N LEU A 257 -24.53 -18.21 -7.93
CA LEU A 257 -24.82 -19.53 -8.48
C LEU A 257 -24.18 -20.60 -7.60
N ALA A 258 -24.99 -21.51 -7.08
CA ALA A 258 -24.54 -22.71 -6.39
C ALA A 258 -24.74 -23.95 -7.27
N LEU A 259 -23.66 -24.69 -7.51
CA LEU A 259 -23.66 -25.99 -8.19
C LEU A 259 -23.32 -27.10 -7.20
N GLY A 260 -24.07 -28.20 -7.24
CA GLY A 260 -23.84 -29.41 -6.46
C GLY A 260 -22.98 -30.46 -7.18
N ASP A 261 -22.41 -30.15 -8.35
CA ASP A 261 -21.46 -30.99 -9.08
C ASP A 261 -20.34 -30.15 -9.73
N LEU A 262 -19.10 -30.63 -9.69
CA LEU A 262 -17.97 -30.13 -10.49
C LEU A 262 -17.81 -30.93 -11.80
N THR A 263 -18.12 -32.23 -11.76
CA THR A 263 -17.55 -33.21 -12.69
C THR A 263 -17.96 -33.00 -14.15
N PHE A 264 -19.12 -32.39 -14.40
CA PHE A 264 -19.58 -32.05 -15.75
C PHE A 264 -18.70 -31.02 -16.48
N PHE A 265 -17.86 -30.22 -15.80
CA PHE A 265 -16.86 -29.36 -16.46
C PHE A 265 -15.70 -30.15 -17.08
N SER A 266 -15.45 -31.39 -16.64
CA SER A 266 -14.31 -32.19 -17.09
C SER A 266 -14.60 -32.94 -18.41
N GLN A 267 -13.58 -33.16 -19.24
CA GLN A 267 -13.71 -34.06 -20.39
C GLN A 267 -13.74 -35.52 -19.89
N PRO A 268 -14.70 -36.36 -20.32
CA PRO A 268 -15.56 -36.21 -21.50
C PRO A 268 -16.97 -35.61 -21.27
N HIS A 269 -17.28 -35.19 -20.05
CA HIS A 269 -18.63 -34.85 -19.58
C HIS A 269 -19.09 -33.46 -20.05
N ASP A 270 -18.14 -32.57 -20.31
CA ASP A 270 -18.29 -31.24 -20.94
C ASP A 270 -19.20 -31.22 -22.18
N SER A 271 -19.10 -32.27 -22.98
CA SER A 271 -19.70 -32.42 -24.30
C SER A 271 -20.84 -33.43 -24.34
N THR A 272 -21.28 -33.93 -23.18
CA THR A 272 -22.35 -34.94 -23.08
C THR A 272 -23.73 -34.27 -22.99
N GLU A 273 -24.66 -34.71 -23.84
CA GLU A 273 -25.98 -34.11 -24.02
C GLU A 273 -25.90 -32.56 -24.05
N SER A 274 -26.71 -31.85 -23.26
CA SER A 274 -26.78 -30.38 -23.23
C SER A 274 -25.77 -29.72 -22.27
N ASN A 275 -24.84 -30.46 -21.66
CA ASN A 275 -23.87 -29.91 -20.69
C ASN A 275 -23.06 -28.73 -21.25
N GLY A 276 -22.70 -28.77 -22.54
CA GLY A 276 -21.97 -27.68 -23.20
C GLY A 276 -22.76 -26.36 -23.32
N ILE A 277 -24.10 -26.41 -23.30
CA ILE A 277 -24.95 -25.20 -23.24
C ILE A 277 -24.84 -24.60 -21.84
N LEU A 278 -25.05 -25.42 -20.81
CA LEU A 278 -24.94 -25.01 -19.41
C LEU A 278 -23.56 -24.40 -19.09
N ILE A 279 -22.46 -24.98 -19.58
CA ILE A 279 -21.10 -24.43 -19.38
C ILE A 279 -20.93 -23.07 -20.07
N ASN A 280 -21.48 -22.88 -21.29
CA ASN A 280 -21.46 -21.56 -21.95
C ASN A 280 -22.27 -20.52 -21.16
N ASN A 281 -23.42 -20.91 -20.60
CA ASN A 281 -24.26 -20.03 -19.79
C ASN A 281 -23.56 -19.63 -18.49
N ILE A 282 -22.91 -20.57 -17.79
CA ILE A 282 -22.12 -20.30 -16.58
C ILE A 282 -20.93 -19.38 -16.89
N ALA A 283 -20.20 -19.62 -17.98
CA ALA A 283 -19.12 -18.74 -18.42
C ALA A 283 -19.61 -17.33 -18.76
N SER A 284 -20.83 -17.21 -19.31
CA SER A 284 -21.46 -15.93 -19.62
C SER A 284 -21.94 -15.21 -18.34
N PHE A 285 -22.48 -15.93 -17.36
CA PHE A 285 -22.80 -15.40 -16.03
C PHE A 285 -21.56 -14.83 -15.32
N LEU A 286 -20.44 -15.58 -15.32
CA LEU A 286 -19.15 -15.14 -14.76
C LEU A 286 -18.52 -13.93 -15.48
N THR A 287 -19.04 -13.53 -16.64
CA THR A 287 -18.51 -12.42 -17.45
C THR A 287 -19.55 -11.34 -17.77
N SER A 288 -20.74 -11.42 -17.16
CA SER A 288 -21.82 -10.43 -17.29
C SER A 288 -22.20 -9.83 -15.94
N GLY A 289 -21.28 -9.06 -15.35
CA GLY A 289 -21.47 -8.37 -14.07
C GLY A 289 -21.14 -6.88 -14.17
N ASN A 290 -22.15 -6.02 -14.10
CA ASN A 290 -21.97 -4.57 -13.95
C ASN A 290 -21.68 -4.23 -12.47
N ARG A 291 -20.54 -4.72 -11.97
CA ARG A 291 -20.06 -4.38 -10.63
C ARG A 291 -19.66 -2.89 -10.58
N THR A 292 -20.24 -2.15 -9.65
CA THR A 292 -19.86 -0.78 -9.30
C THR A 292 -18.56 -0.78 -8.50
N PHE A 293 -17.66 0.14 -8.82
CA PHE A 293 -16.43 0.35 -8.07
C PHE A 293 -16.58 1.61 -7.20
N GLU A 294 -16.26 1.46 -5.93
CA GLU A 294 -16.35 2.48 -4.88
C GLU A 294 -14.96 2.98 -4.49
N ILE A 295 -14.87 3.94 -3.58
CA ILE A 295 -13.59 4.51 -3.14
C ILE A 295 -12.63 3.46 -2.55
N ARG A 296 -13.18 2.41 -1.91
CA ARG A 296 -12.45 1.24 -1.38
C ARG A 296 -11.98 0.24 -2.45
N ASP A 297 -12.33 0.47 -3.71
CA ASP A 297 -11.90 -0.32 -4.87
C ASP A 297 -10.81 0.42 -5.67
N PHE A 298 -10.10 1.38 -5.06
CA PHE A 298 -8.93 2.04 -5.66
C PHE A 298 -7.87 1.01 -6.10
N PRO A 299 -7.18 1.21 -7.24
CA PRO A 299 -7.39 2.23 -8.27
C PRO A 299 -8.44 1.84 -9.32
N TYR A 300 -9.18 0.74 -9.13
CA TYR A 300 -9.91 0.04 -10.19
C TYR A 300 -11.23 0.69 -10.63
N PHE A 301 -11.69 1.75 -9.97
CA PHE A 301 -12.68 2.66 -10.56
C PHE A 301 -12.10 3.52 -11.69
N LEU A 302 -10.79 3.83 -11.66
CA LEU A 302 -10.14 4.69 -12.65
C LEU A 302 -10.00 4.00 -14.02
N ASN A 303 -10.10 4.78 -15.08
CA ASN A 303 -9.81 4.39 -16.46
C ASN A 303 -8.29 4.22 -16.71
N THR A 304 -7.91 4.00 -17.98
CA THR A 304 -6.50 3.80 -18.39
C THR A 304 -5.68 5.09 -18.39
N GLU A 305 -6.26 6.23 -18.76
CA GLU A 305 -5.60 7.54 -18.77
C GLU A 305 -5.95 8.26 -17.46
N VAL A 306 -4.94 8.62 -16.66
CA VAL A 306 -5.09 9.31 -15.37
C VAL A 306 -4.14 10.50 -15.29
N ASN A 307 -4.63 11.65 -14.82
CA ASN A 307 -3.80 12.82 -14.54
C ASN A 307 -3.75 13.05 -13.03
N ILE A 308 -2.58 13.24 -12.44
CA ILE A 308 -2.43 13.66 -11.05
C ILE A 308 -2.27 15.19 -11.04
N VAL A 309 -3.17 15.87 -10.33
CA VAL A 309 -3.23 17.34 -10.20
C VAL A 309 -2.90 17.70 -8.76
N PHE A 310 -1.95 18.62 -8.59
CA PHE A 310 -1.66 19.24 -7.30
C PHE A 310 -2.14 20.69 -7.31
N ASP A 311 -2.81 21.09 -6.22
CA ASP A 311 -3.38 22.43 -6.05
C ASP A 311 -2.32 23.54 -6.02
N ASP A 312 -1.19 23.31 -5.34
CA ASP A 312 -0.05 24.22 -5.40
C ASP A 312 1.31 23.48 -5.45
N THR A 313 2.36 24.23 -5.83
CA THR A 313 3.73 23.71 -5.96
C THR A 313 4.38 23.35 -4.62
N LYS A 314 3.87 23.83 -3.49
CA LYS A 314 4.37 23.44 -2.15
C LYS A 314 3.85 22.06 -1.79
N VAL A 315 2.57 21.79 -1.99
CA VAL A 315 1.97 20.45 -1.80
C VAL A 315 2.73 19.44 -2.65
N PHE A 316 2.92 19.73 -3.94
CA PHE A 316 3.72 18.88 -4.84
C PHE A 316 5.15 18.64 -4.34
N ASN A 317 5.88 19.70 -3.99
CA ASN A 317 7.27 19.56 -3.51
C ASN A 317 7.36 18.76 -2.20
N SER A 318 6.47 19.01 -1.23
CA SER A 318 6.43 18.31 0.07
C SER A 318 6.13 16.81 -0.03
N GLN A 319 5.50 16.37 -1.14
CA GLN A 319 5.00 15.01 -1.34
C GLN A 319 5.55 14.36 -2.60
N PHE A 320 6.61 14.92 -3.21
CA PHE A 320 7.10 14.47 -4.52
C PHE A 320 7.43 12.97 -4.56
N GLU A 321 8.02 12.43 -3.50
CA GLU A 321 8.34 11.00 -3.41
C GLU A 321 7.07 10.12 -3.35
N ASP A 322 6.06 10.51 -2.58
CA ASP A 322 4.80 9.76 -2.47
C ASP A 322 3.92 9.91 -3.71
N ALA A 323 3.99 11.05 -4.38
CA ALA A 323 3.41 11.27 -5.70
C ALA A 323 4.02 10.33 -6.75
N VAL A 324 5.34 10.10 -6.71
CA VAL A 324 6.04 9.12 -7.56
C VAL A 324 5.64 7.68 -7.19
N LYS A 325 5.58 7.32 -5.89
CA LYS A 325 5.08 6.00 -5.46
C LYS A 325 3.65 5.72 -5.96
N LEU A 326 2.78 6.73 -5.89
CA LEU A 326 1.40 6.63 -6.40
C LEU A 326 1.36 6.45 -7.92
N LYS A 327 2.19 7.20 -8.65
CA LYS A 327 2.33 7.08 -10.10
C LYS A 327 2.80 5.67 -10.50
N ASP A 328 3.88 5.19 -9.91
CA ASP A 328 4.46 3.88 -10.22
C ASP A 328 3.45 2.75 -9.94
N TYR A 329 2.77 2.80 -8.80
CA TYR A 329 1.68 1.87 -8.45
C TYR A 329 0.54 1.88 -9.47
N LEU A 330 0.13 3.07 -9.96
CA LEU A 330 -0.91 3.19 -10.96
C LEU A 330 -0.46 2.61 -12.31
N GLU A 331 0.77 2.87 -12.75
CA GLU A 331 1.30 2.32 -14.01
C GLU A 331 1.43 0.80 -13.98
N ASP A 332 1.85 0.21 -12.85
CA ASP A 332 1.85 -1.25 -12.62
C ASP A 332 0.45 -1.89 -12.74
N THR A 333 -0.63 -1.08 -12.64
CA THR A 333 -2.03 -1.53 -12.83
C THR A 333 -2.59 -1.29 -14.25
N GLU A 334 -1.72 -1.29 -15.27
CA GLU A 334 -2.02 -1.04 -16.70
C GLU A 334 -2.59 0.37 -17.00
N ARG A 335 -2.15 1.40 -16.25
CA ARG A 335 -2.53 2.80 -16.50
C ARG A 335 -1.39 3.60 -17.14
N THR A 336 -1.74 4.77 -17.67
CA THR A 336 -0.82 5.80 -18.15
C THR A 336 -1.08 7.05 -17.34
N VAL A 337 -0.04 7.59 -16.71
CA VAL A 337 -0.16 8.57 -15.63
C VAL A 337 0.75 9.76 -15.89
N ASP A 338 0.15 10.94 -16.02
CA ASP A 338 0.86 12.21 -16.18
C ASP A 338 0.59 13.15 -14.99
N PHE A 339 1.52 14.07 -14.70
CA PHE A 339 1.32 15.17 -13.74
C PHE A 339 0.88 16.43 -14.48
N THR A 340 -0.10 17.17 -13.95
CA THR A 340 -0.70 18.33 -14.62
C THR A 340 -1.14 19.43 -13.65
N ASP A 341 -0.91 20.70 -14.00
CA ASP A 341 -1.19 21.87 -13.15
C ASP A 341 -2.70 22.23 -13.02
N GLU A 342 -3.57 21.68 -13.87
CA GLU A 342 -5.01 22.00 -13.91
C GLU A 342 -5.86 20.74 -14.19
N ILE A 343 -7.10 20.70 -13.67
CA ILE A 343 -8.07 19.63 -13.97
C ILE A 343 -8.54 19.75 -15.44
N GLY A 344 -7.99 18.93 -16.32
CA GLY A 344 -8.34 18.92 -17.75
C GLY A 344 -9.72 18.34 -18.07
N ASP A 345 -10.17 18.54 -19.32
CA ASP A 345 -11.48 18.10 -19.86
C ASP A 345 -11.59 16.56 -20.14
N SER A 346 -10.52 15.78 -19.97
CA SER A 346 -10.45 14.38 -20.44
C SER A 346 -9.48 13.52 -19.64
N GLY A 347 -9.70 12.20 -19.66
CA GLY A 347 -9.00 11.25 -18.78
C GLY A 347 -9.51 11.34 -17.35
N ASP A 348 -9.20 10.34 -16.53
CA ASP A 348 -9.53 10.40 -15.11
C ASP A 348 -8.54 11.31 -14.36
N VAL A 349 -8.91 11.76 -13.17
CA VAL A 349 -8.09 12.70 -12.38
C VAL A 349 -7.97 12.23 -10.94
N ILE A 350 -6.78 12.42 -10.36
CA ILE A 350 -6.56 12.43 -8.91
C ILE A 350 -6.10 13.84 -8.56
N TYR A 351 -6.95 14.60 -7.88
CA TYR A 351 -6.67 15.95 -7.40
C TYR A 351 -6.22 15.90 -5.94
N ILE A 352 -5.17 16.64 -5.59
CA ILE A 352 -4.54 16.64 -4.27
C ILE A 352 -4.35 18.09 -3.81
N GLY A 353 -4.98 18.47 -2.70
CA GLY A 353 -4.96 19.83 -2.15
C GLY A 353 -5.22 19.89 -0.65
N ARG A 354 -5.51 21.09 -0.13
CA ARG A 354 -5.76 21.32 1.30
C ARG A 354 -7.13 21.97 1.52
N PHE A 355 -7.70 21.82 2.72
CA PHE A 355 -9.05 22.37 3.00
C PHE A 355 -9.13 23.91 2.85
N ASP A 356 -8.04 24.62 3.17
CA ASP A 356 -7.92 26.08 3.04
C ASP A 356 -7.65 26.56 1.60
N THR A 357 -7.54 25.65 0.64
CA THR A 357 -7.30 25.96 -0.79
C THR A 357 -8.25 25.24 -1.75
N ALA A 358 -9.35 24.64 -1.25
CA ALA A 358 -10.30 23.85 -2.03
C ALA A 358 -11.11 24.60 -3.13
N ASP A 359 -10.83 25.89 -3.36
CA ASP A 359 -11.46 26.77 -4.37
C ASP A 359 -11.54 26.10 -5.77
N ALA A 360 -10.50 25.38 -6.20
CA ALA A 360 -10.44 24.74 -7.52
C ALA A 360 -11.35 23.51 -7.67
N VAL A 361 -11.87 22.96 -6.56
CA VAL A 361 -12.78 21.80 -6.54
C VAL A 361 -14.15 22.07 -5.91
N GLN A 362 -14.44 23.31 -5.50
CA GLN A 362 -15.67 23.66 -4.79
C GLN A 362 -16.95 23.27 -5.55
N ASP A 363 -17.00 23.44 -6.88
CA ASP A 363 -18.15 23.04 -7.71
C ASP A 363 -18.47 21.53 -7.57
N TYR A 364 -17.47 20.66 -7.37
CA TYR A 364 -17.68 19.22 -7.15
C TYR A 364 -18.12 18.89 -5.71
N LEU A 365 -17.68 19.68 -4.73
CA LEU A 365 -18.08 19.53 -3.32
C LEU A 365 -19.56 19.96 -3.14
N ASP A 366 -19.95 21.07 -3.75
CA ASP A 366 -21.34 21.57 -3.81
C ASP A 366 -22.29 20.51 -4.42
N ASP A 367 -21.91 19.88 -5.53
CA ASP A 367 -22.70 18.84 -6.21
C ASP A 367 -22.87 17.55 -5.37
N ALA A 368 -22.09 17.40 -4.28
CA ALA A 368 -22.11 16.27 -3.37
C ALA A 368 -22.79 16.56 -2.01
N ASP A 369 -23.35 17.76 -1.80
CA ASP A 369 -23.77 18.28 -0.49
C ASP A 369 -22.62 18.17 0.58
N ILE A 370 -21.37 18.44 0.17
CA ILE A 370 -20.20 18.53 1.07
C ILE A 370 -19.89 20.01 1.34
N VAL A 371 -19.90 20.42 2.61
CA VAL A 371 -19.61 21.80 3.02
C VAL A 371 -18.41 21.84 3.96
N LEU A 372 -17.41 22.65 3.62
CA LEU A 372 -16.29 22.98 4.49
C LEU A 372 -16.61 24.28 5.24
N LEU A 373 -16.51 24.29 6.57
CA LEU A 373 -16.75 25.45 7.42
C LEU A 373 -15.54 25.74 8.30
N GLU A 374 -14.99 26.95 8.19
CA GLU A 374 -13.89 27.40 9.04
C GLU A 374 -14.34 27.63 10.51
N PRO A 375 -13.41 27.64 11.48
CA PRO A 375 -13.71 27.96 12.87
C PRO A 375 -14.35 29.34 13.07
N GLU A 376 -14.22 30.28 12.13
CA GLU A 376 -14.89 31.58 12.23
C GLU A 376 -16.38 31.48 11.87
N ASP A 377 -16.73 30.83 10.75
CA ASP A 377 -18.12 30.67 10.28
C ASP A 377 -19.00 29.86 11.24
N ILE A 378 -18.44 28.81 11.87
CA ILE A 378 -19.14 27.99 12.87
C ILE A 378 -19.69 28.86 14.02
N LYS A 379 -18.97 29.91 14.41
CA LYS A 379 -19.38 30.83 15.50
C LYS A 379 -20.53 31.76 15.06
N ASP A 380 -20.58 32.14 13.79
CA ASP A 380 -21.66 32.95 13.23
C ASP A 380 -22.93 32.11 12.98
N GLU A 381 -22.80 30.83 12.59
CA GLU A 381 -23.92 29.88 12.56
C GLU A 381 -24.54 29.66 13.95
N GLU A 382 -23.73 29.34 14.97
CA GLU A 382 -24.24 29.10 16.32
C GLU A 382 -24.92 30.34 16.93
N THR A 383 -24.37 31.54 16.69
CA THR A 383 -24.98 32.78 17.17
C THR A 383 -26.23 33.18 16.37
N ALA A 384 -26.34 32.79 15.10
CA ALA A 384 -27.57 32.90 14.32
C ALA A 384 -28.66 31.94 14.81
N ALA A 385 -28.32 30.67 15.07
CA ALA A 385 -29.25 29.64 15.54
C ALA A 385 -29.91 29.98 16.89
N GLN A 386 -29.18 30.68 17.78
CA GLN A 386 -29.69 31.16 19.07
C GLN A 386 -30.61 32.41 18.94
N GLY A 387 -30.87 32.91 17.73
CA GLY A 387 -31.51 34.20 17.47
C GLY A 387 -33.05 34.28 17.55
N ASP A 388 -33.80 33.18 17.38
CA ASP A 388 -35.29 33.22 17.36
C ASP A 388 -35.95 32.36 18.47
N PRO A 389 -36.53 33.00 19.52
CA PRO A 389 -37.22 32.30 20.60
C PRO A 389 -38.70 31.98 20.29
N SER A 390 -39.13 31.84 19.02
CA SER A 390 -40.56 31.82 18.65
C SER A 390 -41.08 30.66 17.77
N VAL A 391 -40.40 29.50 17.71
CA VAL A 391 -40.94 28.27 17.08
C VAL A 391 -41.11 27.12 18.09
N GLU A 392 -42.37 26.79 18.45
CA GLU A 392 -42.69 25.56 19.19
C GLU A 392 -42.70 24.34 18.25
N LEU A 393 -41.66 23.49 18.29
CA LEU A 393 -41.75 22.12 17.76
C LEU A 393 -42.06 21.11 18.87
N THR A 394 -43.32 20.69 18.95
CA THR A 394 -43.74 19.59 19.84
C THR A 394 -43.51 18.22 19.20
N THR A 395 -42.54 17.44 19.69
CA THR A 395 -42.62 15.96 19.65
C THR A 395 -42.00 15.33 20.91
N VAL A 396 -42.76 14.39 21.49
CA VAL A 396 -42.46 13.39 22.54
C VAL A 396 -41.02 13.30 23.08
N ARG A 397 -40.82 13.67 24.36
CA ARG A 397 -39.74 13.13 25.21
C ARG A 397 -40.16 11.80 25.83
N SER A 398 -39.30 10.77 25.79
CA SER A 398 -39.42 9.59 26.66
C SER A 398 -38.08 8.88 26.97
N ASN A 399 -37.43 9.33 28.05
CA ASN A 399 -36.59 8.52 28.95
C ASN A 399 -35.34 7.80 28.36
N LEU A 400 -34.32 8.56 28.01
CA LEU A 400 -33.08 8.51 28.81
C LEU A 400 -32.84 9.92 29.39
N ALA A 401 -31.92 10.04 30.35
CA ALA A 401 -31.67 11.30 31.05
C ALA A 401 -30.21 11.43 31.46
N ALA A 402 -29.65 12.62 31.20
CA ALA A 402 -28.36 13.11 31.67
C ALA A 402 -27.12 12.34 31.19
N GLU A 403 -26.86 12.41 29.89
CA GLU A 403 -25.58 12.95 29.40
C GLU A 403 -25.95 14.08 28.41
N GLU A 404 -26.07 15.30 28.95
CA GLU A 404 -26.22 16.59 28.22
C GLU A 404 -24.98 17.41 28.65
N ASP A 405 -23.79 17.08 28.14
CA ASP A 405 -22.51 17.82 28.33
C ASP A 405 -21.45 17.31 27.33
N SER A 406 -21.65 17.58 26.04
CA SER A 406 -20.62 17.51 25.00
C SER A 406 -20.96 18.54 23.90
N GLU A 407 -20.56 19.79 24.13
CA GLU A 407 -20.41 20.75 23.04
C GLU A 407 -19.23 20.24 22.20
N GLU A 408 -19.50 19.67 21.03
CA GLU A 408 -18.47 19.22 20.08
C GLU A 408 -17.81 20.46 19.48
N SER A 409 -16.83 21.00 20.22
CA SER A 409 -16.08 22.19 19.83
C SER A 409 -15.06 21.84 18.75
N PHE A 410 -15.52 21.81 17.51
CA PHE A 410 -14.67 21.62 16.34
C PHE A 410 -13.48 22.58 16.38
N VAL A 411 -12.27 22.03 16.40
CA VAL A 411 -11.03 22.69 16.83
C VAL A 411 -10.40 23.46 15.69
N LYS A 412 -10.38 22.88 14.49
CA LYS A 412 -9.76 23.43 13.27
C LYS A 412 -10.75 23.66 12.14
N GLY A 413 -11.92 23.03 12.17
CA GLY A 413 -13.02 23.31 11.25
C GLY A 413 -14.00 22.14 11.16
N ARG A 414 -15.03 22.27 10.32
CA ARG A 414 -16.06 21.23 10.16
C ARG A 414 -16.23 20.81 8.71
N ILE A 415 -16.22 19.51 8.45
CA ILE A 415 -16.67 18.89 7.20
C ILE A 415 -18.11 18.43 7.45
N GLN A 416 -19.09 19.06 6.81
CA GLN A 416 -20.49 18.62 6.86
C GLN A 416 -20.81 17.83 5.58
N ILE A 417 -21.30 16.60 5.74
CA ILE A 417 -21.57 15.68 4.62
C ILE A 417 -22.97 15.09 4.77
N ALA A 418 -23.81 15.29 3.74
CA ALA A 418 -25.17 14.76 3.72
C ALA A 418 -25.22 13.23 3.96
N GLY A 419 -25.91 12.84 5.03
CA GLY A 419 -26.12 11.42 5.38
C GLY A 419 -24.98 10.75 6.15
N VAL A 420 -23.80 11.36 6.24
CA VAL A 420 -22.71 10.92 7.14
C VAL A 420 -22.77 11.70 8.45
N GLY A 421 -22.88 13.04 8.37
CA GLY A 421 -22.94 13.94 9.53
C GLY A 421 -21.91 15.06 9.46
N ASP A 422 -21.65 15.65 10.63
CA ASP A 422 -20.63 16.67 10.83
C ASP A 422 -19.35 16.00 11.37
N LEU A 423 -18.19 16.33 10.80
CA LEU A 423 -16.88 15.78 11.15
C LEU A 423 -15.85 16.90 11.31
N GLU A 424 -14.77 16.63 12.05
CA GLU A 424 -13.66 17.57 12.25
C GLU A 424 -12.77 17.67 11.00
N GLN A 425 -12.31 18.88 10.67
CA GLN A 425 -11.29 19.13 9.64
C GLN A 425 -9.87 18.91 10.15
N GLY A 426 -9.57 19.31 11.39
CA GLY A 426 -8.25 19.12 11.98
C GLY A 426 -7.81 17.66 11.97
N GLY A 427 -6.59 17.40 11.47
CA GLY A 427 -6.03 16.06 11.34
C GLY A 427 -6.76 15.14 10.35
N ALA A 428 -7.69 15.67 9.54
CA ALA A 428 -8.49 14.90 8.61
C ALA A 428 -7.92 14.88 7.18
N THR A 429 -8.28 13.83 6.48
CA THR A 429 -8.18 13.68 5.02
C THR A 429 -9.54 13.23 4.49
N LEU A 430 -10.11 14.05 3.61
CA LEU A 430 -11.31 13.77 2.82
C LEU A 430 -10.89 13.18 1.46
N PHE A 431 -11.40 12.01 1.15
CA PHE A 431 -11.40 11.44 -0.20
C PHE A 431 -12.84 11.48 -0.75
N TYR A 432 -13.02 12.00 -1.95
CA TYR A 432 -14.32 12.02 -2.64
C TYR A 432 -14.17 11.59 -4.11
N LEU A 433 -14.94 10.58 -4.51
CA LEU A 433 -14.99 10.02 -5.86
C LEU A 433 -16.19 10.61 -6.63
N HIS A 434 -15.96 11.72 -7.33
CA HIS A 434 -16.90 12.24 -8.32
C HIS A 434 -16.88 11.38 -9.59
N ARG A 435 -18.04 11.17 -10.24
CA ARG A 435 -18.16 10.36 -11.46
C ARG A 435 -19.00 11.07 -12.52
N GLU A 436 -18.41 11.24 -13.70
CA GLU A 436 -19.07 11.76 -14.88
C GLU A 436 -19.59 10.61 -15.78
N ALA A 437 -19.92 10.90 -17.04
CA ALA A 437 -20.46 9.91 -17.97
C ALA A 437 -19.40 8.99 -18.58
N ASP A 438 -18.15 9.44 -18.66
CA ASP A 438 -17.02 8.80 -19.34
C ASP A 438 -15.67 8.95 -18.60
N ARG A 439 -15.65 9.57 -17.42
CA ARG A 439 -14.46 9.75 -16.56
C ARG A 439 -14.80 9.75 -15.06
N ASN A 440 -13.79 9.52 -14.22
CA ASN A 440 -13.85 9.65 -12.76
C ASN A 440 -12.87 10.71 -12.26
N ILE A 441 -13.20 11.38 -11.15
CA ILE A 441 -12.33 12.36 -10.49
C ILE A 441 -12.28 11.99 -9.00
N LEU A 442 -11.10 11.60 -8.51
CA LEU A 442 -10.82 11.42 -7.09
C LEU A 442 -10.26 12.74 -6.54
N ILE A 443 -10.98 13.35 -5.61
CA ILE A 443 -10.57 14.56 -4.90
C ILE A 443 -10.02 14.14 -3.53
N ILE A 444 -8.81 14.60 -3.21
CA ILE A 444 -8.13 14.40 -1.93
C ILE A 444 -7.87 15.79 -1.34
N LEU A 445 -8.40 16.03 -0.13
CA LEU A 445 -8.23 17.28 0.61
C LEU A 445 -7.87 16.97 2.06
N SER A 446 -6.82 17.59 2.58
CA SER A 446 -6.36 17.39 3.95
C SER A 446 -6.07 18.69 4.71
N ASP A 447 -5.88 18.56 6.02
CA ASP A 447 -5.53 19.66 6.94
C ASP A 447 -4.10 20.20 6.75
N THR A 448 -3.12 19.30 6.69
CA THR A 448 -1.69 19.61 6.53
C THR A 448 -1.05 18.81 5.40
N ALA A 449 0.17 19.19 5.01
CA ALA A 449 0.99 18.40 4.08
C ALA A 449 1.27 16.99 4.63
N GLU A 450 1.47 16.85 5.95
CA GLU A 450 1.68 15.56 6.63
C GLU A 450 0.44 14.65 6.46
N THR A 451 -0.76 15.18 6.69
CA THR A 451 -2.01 14.41 6.50
C THR A 451 -2.34 14.09 5.04
N ASN A 452 -1.76 14.83 4.09
CA ASN A 452 -1.78 14.46 2.66
C ASN A 452 -0.75 13.34 2.38
N ALA A 453 0.43 13.33 3.01
CA ALA A 453 1.37 12.21 2.93
C ALA A 453 0.73 10.91 3.45
N ASP A 454 0.00 10.96 4.58
CA ASP A 454 -0.83 9.86 5.08
C ASP A 454 -1.86 9.38 4.03
N ALA A 455 -2.39 10.29 3.19
CA ALA A 455 -3.43 9.98 2.23
C ALA A 455 -2.96 8.99 1.15
N PHE A 456 -1.70 9.09 0.71
CA PHE A 456 -1.10 8.11 -0.19
C PHE A 456 -1.00 6.73 0.48
N GLY A 457 -0.56 6.68 1.74
CA GLY A 457 -0.51 5.44 2.51
C GLY A 457 -1.89 4.79 2.70
N LEU A 458 -2.93 5.60 2.93
CA LEU A 458 -4.31 5.12 3.02
C LEU A 458 -4.83 4.52 1.71
N LEU A 459 -4.49 5.12 0.56
CA LEU A 459 -4.86 4.63 -0.77
C LEU A 459 -4.09 3.35 -1.15
N LEU A 460 -2.77 3.37 -1.03
CA LEU A 460 -1.88 2.28 -1.45
C LEU A 460 -2.10 1.00 -0.62
N ASP A 461 -2.33 1.14 0.70
CA ASP A 461 -2.64 0.02 1.59
C ASP A 461 -4.15 -0.29 1.74
N ASN A 462 -5.04 0.43 1.02
CA ASN A 462 -6.51 0.32 1.10
C ASN A 462 -7.05 0.39 2.56
N LYS A 463 -6.51 1.31 3.37
CA LYS A 463 -6.71 1.38 4.83
C LYS A 463 -7.99 2.13 5.27
N PHE A 464 -9.03 2.18 4.44
CA PHE A 464 -10.32 2.85 4.73
C PHE A 464 -11.18 2.18 5.84
N ASN A 465 -10.58 1.43 6.76
CA ASN A 465 -11.27 0.63 7.78
C ASN A 465 -11.70 1.45 9.01
N GLU A 466 -10.95 2.50 9.34
CA GLU A 466 -11.15 3.33 10.54
C GLU A 466 -11.77 4.71 10.19
N CYS A 467 -12.03 4.94 8.90
CA CYS A 467 -12.60 6.17 8.36
C CYS A 467 -14.14 6.18 8.41
N ALA A 468 -14.74 7.36 8.35
CA ALA A 468 -16.18 7.52 8.09
C ALA A 468 -16.42 7.37 6.57
N VAL A 469 -16.96 6.23 6.13
CA VAL A 469 -17.03 5.83 4.71
C VAL A 469 -18.46 5.59 4.23
N ASN A 470 -18.76 6.09 3.03
CA ASN A 470 -19.85 5.63 2.16
C ASN A 470 -19.27 5.15 0.81
N ALA A 471 -20.11 4.86 -0.18
CA ALA A 471 -19.64 4.35 -1.49
C ALA A 471 -18.62 5.27 -2.20
N ASP A 472 -18.79 6.58 -2.04
CA ASP A 472 -18.13 7.61 -2.86
C ASP A 472 -17.32 8.61 -2.03
N ILE A 473 -17.47 8.61 -0.70
CA ILE A 473 -16.76 9.50 0.22
C ILE A 473 -16.14 8.70 1.36
N ALA A 474 -14.89 8.99 1.69
CA ALA A 474 -14.22 8.54 2.92
C ALA A 474 -13.60 9.74 3.63
N VAL A 475 -13.88 9.92 4.93
CA VAL A 475 -13.16 10.88 5.78
C VAL A 475 -12.37 10.12 6.82
N CYS A 476 -11.04 10.23 6.74
CA CYS A 476 -10.10 9.57 7.61
C CYS A 476 -9.48 10.61 8.56
N GLN A 477 -9.38 10.29 9.85
CA GLN A 477 -8.66 11.08 10.84
C GLN A 477 -7.30 10.40 11.05
N THR A 478 -6.22 11.03 10.57
CA THR A 478 -4.86 10.44 10.57
C THR A 478 -3.97 11.06 11.64
N ALA A 479 -4.12 12.37 11.87
CA ALA A 479 -3.62 13.06 13.05
C ALA A 479 -4.77 13.40 14.02
N ASP A 480 -4.47 13.58 15.30
CA ASP A 480 -5.46 13.98 16.31
C ASP A 480 -5.57 15.52 16.37
N PRO A 481 -6.78 16.10 16.23
CA PRO A 481 -6.99 17.55 16.13
C PRO A 481 -6.63 18.31 17.42
N GLU A 482 -6.62 17.63 18.57
CA GLU A 482 -6.16 18.21 19.84
C GLU A 482 -4.67 17.94 20.11
N GLN A 483 -3.96 17.21 19.24
CA GLN A 483 -2.62 16.67 19.50
C GLN A 483 -1.49 17.71 19.52
N LYS A 484 -1.54 18.57 20.53
CA LYS A 484 -0.34 19.07 21.18
C LYS A 484 0.35 17.85 21.78
N LEU A 485 1.45 17.44 21.14
CA LEU A 485 2.48 16.62 21.79
C LEU A 485 2.69 17.15 23.22
N PRO A 486 2.80 16.27 24.24
CA PRO A 486 2.84 16.68 25.64
C PRO A 486 3.91 17.76 25.79
N PRO A 487 3.54 18.98 26.21
CA PRO A 487 4.32 20.16 25.90
C PRO A 487 5.72 20.02 26.50
N SER A 488 6.73 20.43 25.72
CA SER A 488 8.07 20.66 26.23
C SER A 488 7.94 21.53 27.50
N VAL A 489 8.83 21.35 28.47
CA VAL A 489 8.77 22.13 29.70
C VAL A 489 9.25 23.56 29.40
N ARG A 490 8.37 24.39 28.84
CA ARG A 490 8.58 25.83 28.60
C ARG A 490 8.55 26.58 29.94
N SER A 491 9.56 26.28 30.76
CA SER A 491 9.86 26.92 32.02
C SER A 491 10.09 28.41 31.80
N SER A 492 9.67 29.26 32.74
CA SER A 492 9.89 30.71 32.67
C SER A 492 11.34 31.13 33.01
N ARG A 493 12.30 30.24 32.72
CA ARG A 493 13.75 30.31 32.99
C ARG A 493 14.38 29.05 32.36
N ILE A 494 15.54 29.18 31.72
CA ILE A 494 16.35 28.01 31.34
C ILE A 494 17.20 27.61 32.55
N ASP A 495 17.09 26.35 32.98
CA ASP A 495 17.87 25.71 34.06
C ASP A 495 18.66 24.50 33.54
N THR A 496 18.03 23.63 32.72
CA THR A 496 18.65 22.45 32.10
C THR A 496 18.79 22.64 30.58
N ILE A 497 19.95 22.28 30.04
CA ILE A 497 20.24 22.34 28.60
C ILE A 497 20.91 21.03 28.18
N LEU A 498 20.40 20.38 27.14
CA LEU A 498 21.07 19.28 26.47
C LEU A 498 21.95 19.81 25.35
N VAL A 499 23.20 19.36 25.25
CA VAL A 499 24.05 19.61 24.07
C VAL A 499 24.32 18.28 23.37
N VAL A 500 23.63 18.06 22.26
CA VAL A 500 23.77 16.90 21.38
C VAL A 500 24.91 17.16 20.39
N SER A 501 25.92 16.31 20.46
CA SER A 501 27.00 16.16 19.50
C SER A 501 26.59 15.11 18.49
N ASP A 502 26.15 15.57 17.33
CA ASP A 502 25.85 14.73 16.17
C ASP A 502 27.16 14.43 15.44
N ASP A 503 27.67 13.21 15.57
CA ASP A 503 29.08 12.88 15.33
C ASP A 503 29.33 11.53 14.64
N ASP A 504 28.29 10.95 14.04
CA ASP A 504 28.32 9.68 13.30
C ASP A 504 28.02 9.77 11.78
N GLY A 505 27.61 10.94 11.26
CA GLY A 505 27.65 11.25 9.82
C GLY A 505 29.07 11.26 9.22
N ARG A 506 29.25 11.65 7.94
CA ARG A 506 30.62 11.68 7.36
C ARG A 506 31.46 12.86 7.88
N LEU A 507 32.72 12.55 8.16
CA LEU A 507 33.67 13.45 8.80
C LEU A 507 34.64 14.09 7.78
N ARG A 508 34.64 15.43 7.67
CA ARG A 508 35.69 16.20 6.95
C ARG A 508 37.04 16.10 7.68
N GLU A 509 38.19 16.31 7.00
CA GLU A 509 39.51 15.93 7.55
C GLU A 509 39.86 16.67 8.86
N ASN A 510 40.02 15.91 9.96
CA ASN A 510 40.23 16.39 11.34
C ASN A 510 39.05 17.19 11.93
N GLY A 511 37.85 17.03 11.38
CA GLY A 511 36.66 17.74 11.82
C GLY A 511 36.16 17.39 13.23
N LYS A 512 35.19 18.16 13.72
CA LYS A 512 34.53 17.94 15.01
C LYS A 512 33.16 18.63 15.12
N THR A 513 32.39 18.28 16.15
CA THR A 513 31.21 19.05 16.59
C THR A 513 31.60 20.27 17.45
N SER A 514 30.63 21.10 17.81
CA SER A 514 30.83 22.26 18.71
C SER A 514 30.51 21.97 20.18
N LEU A 515 30.31 20.71 20.58
CA LEU A 515 29.95 20.29 21.94
C LEU A 515 30.82 21.00 23.01
N VAL A 516 32.13 20.86 22.88
CA VAL A 516 33.10 21.43 23.82
C VAL A 516 32.96 22.95 23.93
N GLU A 517 32.63 23.66 22.86
CA GLU A 517 32.47 25.10 22.88
C GLU A 517 31.16 25.55 23.53
N TYR A 518 30.03 24.90 23.26
CA TYR A 518 28.75 25.18 23.94
C TYR A 518 28.84 24.89 25.44
N THR A 519 29.32 23.70 25.82
CA THR A 519 29.43 23.27 27.23
C THR A 519 30.39 24.17 28.02
N ASN A 520 31.46 24.69 27.40
CA ASN A 520 32.36 25.65 28.06
C ASN A 520 31.74 27.04 28.31
N VAL A 521 30.78 27.49 27.49
CA VAL A 521 30.02 28.72 27.76
C VAL A 521 29.01 28.46 28.88
N LEU A 522 28.15 27.45 28.68
CA LEU A 522 26.90 27.30 29.43
C LEU A 522 27.09 26.73 30.84
N SER A 523 28.11 25.90 31.09
CA SER A 523 28.36 25.25 32.39
C SER A 523 28.67 26.20 33.55
N ALA A 524 28.87 27.50 33.28
CA ALA A 524 29.01 28.52 34.31
C ALA A 524 27.67 29.01 34.89
N SER A 525 26.57 28.81 34.16
CA SER A 525 25.25 29.41 34.39
C SER A 525 24.12 28.39 34.50
N TYR A 526 24.20 27.29 33.73
CA TYR A 526 23.13 26.30 33.55
C TYR A 526 23.58 24.88 33.93
N ASN A 527 22.65 23.95 34.14
CA ASN A 527 22.93 22.52 34.23
C ASN A 527 22.99 21.94 32.81
N VAL A 528 24.19 21.89 32.25
CA VAL A 528 24.45 21.33 30.93
C VAL A 528 24.69 19.83 31.04
N GLU A 529 24.04 19.05 30.19
CA GLU A 529 24.35 17.63 30.00
C GLU A 529 24.77 17.39 28.54
N ASP A 530 25.87 16.65 28.37
CA ASP A 530 26.50 16.37 27.07
C ASP A 530 25.98 15.02 26.55
N TRP A 531 25.57 14.94 25.29
CA TRP A 531 25.13 13.70 24.62
C TRP A 531 25.91 13.51 23.31
N VAL A 532 26.40 12.32 23.02
CA VAL A 532 27.25 12.05 21.84
C VAL A 532 26.69 10.85 21.09
N ILE A 533 26.13 11.08 19.88
CA ILE A 533 25.33 10.06 19.18
C ILE A 533 26.16 8.81 18.89
N SER A 534 27.43 8.96 18.48
CA SER A 534 28.34 7.83 18.22
C SER A 534 28.67 6.96 19.45
N THR A 535 28.38 7.41 20.68
CA THR A 535 28.61 6.65 21.92
C THR A 535 27.37 6.31 22.74
N ASP A 536 26.35 7.16 22.70
CA ASP A 536 25.12 7.04 23.50
C ASP A 536 23.92 6.57 22.65
N GLY A 537 23.99 6.72 21.33
CA GLY A 537 22.91 6.50 20.37
C GLY A 537 22.05 7.75 20.16
N ALA A 538 21.07 7.68 19.26
CA ALA A 538 20.07 8.74 19.11
C ALA A 538 19.23 8.87 20.40
N PRO A 539 18.96 10.10 20.90
CA PRO A 539 18.00 10.31 21.99
C PRO A 539 16.56 10.04 21.51
N ASP A 540 15.60 9.95 22.44
CA ASP A 540 14.17 9.92 22.09
C ASP A 540 13.46 11.23 22.50
N LEU A 541 12.22 11.42 22.03
CA LEU A 541 11.45 12.64 22.27
C LEU A 541 11.19 12.88 23.78
N ALA A 542 11.04 11.82 24.57
CA ALA A 542 10.86 11.92 26.02
C ALA A 542 12.17 12.26 26.76
N GLU A 543 13.32 11.99 26.17
CA GLU A 543 14.60 12.54 26.62
C GLU A 543 14.71 14.04 26.27
N LEU A 544 14.51 14.44 25.00
CA LEU A 544 14.59 15.86 24.61
C LEU A 544 13.62 16.75 25.40
N GLN A 545 12.41 16.28 25.70
CA GLN A 545 11.39 17.00 26.48
C GLN A 545 11.75 17.21 27.97
N GLN A 546 12.83 16.61 28.50
CA GLN A 546 13.30 16.84 29.89
C GLN A 546 14.15 18.13 30.04
N TYR A 547 14.53 18.78 28.94
CA TYR A 547 15.42 19.95 28.94
C TYR A 547 14.68 21.22 28.54
N ASP A 548 14.97 22.34 29.21
CA ASP A 548 14.34 23.65 28.92
C ASP A 548 14.76 24.18 27.53
N ALA A 549 15.92 23.73 27.02
CA ALA A 549 16.38 23.93 25.65
C ALA A 549 17.30 22.78 25.19
N VAL A 550 17.32 22.52 23.88
CA VAL A 550 18.24 21.60 23.20
C VAL A 550 19.17 22.39 22.30
N ILE A 551 20.45 22.01 22.30
CA ILE A 551 21.46 22.50 21.37
C ILE A 551 21.97 21.30 20.59
N TRP A 552 21.82 21.31 19.28
CA TRP A 552 22.22 20.21 18.41
C TRP A 552 23.35 20.70 17.48
N THR A 553 24.47 19.98 17.43
CA THR A 553 25.65 20.43 16.70
C THR A 553 26.36 19.32 15.94
N THR A 554 26.34 19.46 14.62
CA THR A 554 27.00 18.58 13.65
C THR A 554 28.42 19.07 13.35
N GLY A 555 28.66 20.39 13.40
CA GLY A 555 29.99 20.96 13.17
C GLY A 555 30.53 20.69 11.76
N ASP A 556 31.72 20.09 11.64
CA ASP A 556 32.37 19.77 10.35
C ASP A 556 31.80 18.54 9.62
N TYR A 557 30.71 17.93 10.12
CA TYR A 557 30.10 16.74 9.53
C TYR A 557 29.20 17.10 8.33
N TRP A 558 28.97 16.13 7.43
CA TRP A 558 28.20 16.22 6.18
C TRP A 558 27.78 14.81 5.72
N ASP A 559 26.87 14.68 4.75
CA ASP A 559 26.38 13.39 4.21
C ASP A 559 25.86 12.50 5.34
N ASP A 560 24.57 12.68 5.66
CA ASP A 560 23.92 12.33 6.93
C ASP A 560 24.51 13.09 8.15
N SER A 561 24.73 14.42 8.06
CA SER A 561 25.15 15.20 9.26
C SER A 561 24.07 15.37 10.34
N ILE A 562 22.82 15.05 9.98
CA ILE A 562 21.71 14.68 10.86
C ILE A 562 20.96 13.62 10.07
N ASP A 563 20.66 12.46 10.65
CA ASP A 563 19.88 11.42 9.95
C ASP A 563 18.36 11.70 9.91
N GLU A 564 17.63 10.95 9.10
CA GLU A 564 16.17 11.07 8.91
C GLU A 564 15.36 10.86 10.21
N ALA A 565 15.80 9.97 11.09
CA ALA A 565 15.13 9.74 12.37
C ALA A 565 15.37 10.89 13.35
N ASN A 566 16.55 11.51 13.29
CA ASN A 566 16.94 12.66 14.10
C ASN A 566 16.30 13.97 13.60
N THR A 567 16.14 14.18 12.29
CA THR A 567 15.37 15.35 11.79
C THR A 567 13.89 15.24 12.14
N GLU A 568 13.30 14.05 12.04
CA GLU A 568 11.92 13.78 12.47
C GLU A 568 11.74 13.97 14.00
N LEU A 569 12.68 13.47 14.80
CA LEU A 569 12.73 13.75 16.24
C LEU A 569 12.80 15.26 16.55
N LEU A 570 13.58 16.03 15.79
CA LEU A 570 13.68 17.48 15.94
C LEU A 570 12.40 18.21 15.53
N LYS A 571 11.71 17.79 14.45
CA LYS A 571 10.36 18.29 14.11
C LYS A 571 9.42 18.11 15.30
N GLN A 572 9.33 16.89 15.85
CA GLN A 572 8.44 16.58 16.98
C GLN A 572 8.81 17.37 18.25
N TYR A 573 10.09 17.59 18.53
CA TYR A 573 10.53 18.44 19.64
C TYR A 573 10.08 19.90 19.46
N ILE A 574 10.15 20.44 18.24
CA ILE A 574 9.69 21.79 17.90
C ILE A 574 8.16 21.91 17.92
N GLN A 575 7.43 20.94 17.37
CA GLN A 575 5.97 20.86 17.43
C GLN A 575 5.46 20.81 18.89
N ALA A 576 6.21 20.15 19.79
CA ALA A 576 5.96 20.15 21.24
C ALA A 576 6.30 21.49 21.95
N GLY A 577 6.76 22.51 21.22
CA GLY A 577 7.12 23.83 21.75
C GLY A 577 8.56 23.93 22.25
N GLY A 578 9.48 23.13 21.72
CA GLY A 578 10.90 23.14 22.09
C GLY A 578 11.62 24.46 21.81
N ASN A 579 12.77 24.65 22.48
CA ASN A 579 13.71 25.72 22.20
C ASN A 579 14.98 25.08 21.61
N LEU A 580 15.35 25.42 20.38
CA LEU A 580 16.44 24.76 19.65
C LEU A 580 17.52 25.76 19.21
N ILE A 581 18.79 25.41 19.43
CA ILE A 581 19.91 25.94 18.64
C ILE A 581 20.43 24.82 17.76
N LEU A 582 20.46 25.01 16.44
CA LEU A 582 21.10 24.08 15.51
C LEU A 582 22.35 24.72 14.90
N SER A 583 23.46 23.96 14.77
CA SER A 583 24.70 24.51 14.20
C SER A 583 25.62 23.49 13.52
N GLY A 584 26.03 23.78 12.29
CA GLY A 584 26.87 22.92 11.46
C GLY A 584 27.40 23.61 10.21
N ALA A 585 28.19 22.89 9.41
CA ALA A 585 28.83 23.38 8.19
C ALA A 585 28.13 22.98 6.89
N SER A 586 27.23 21.99 6.95
CA SER A 586 26.70 21.24 5.79
C SER A 586 25.21 20.87 5.91
N ILE A 587 24.54 21.35 6.96
CA ILE A 587 23.17 20.93 7.31
C ILE A 587 22.19 21.32 6.20
N ALA A 588 22.38 22.47 5.57
CA ALA A 588 21.49 22.93 4.52
C ALA A 588 21.66 22.12 3.22
N PHE A 589 22.90 21.74 2.89
CA PHE A 589 23.16 20.86 1.75
C PHE A 589 22.57 19.45 1.93
N ASP A 590 22.77 18.85 3.12
CA ASP A 590 22.30 17.49 3.40
C ASP A 590 20.76 17.38 3.38
N TRP A 591 20.05 18.49 3.62
CA TRP A 591 18.58 18.56 3.75
C TRP A 591 17.91 19.50 2.75
N ASP A 592 18.56 19.78 1.61
CA ASP A 592 18.03 20.70 0.59
C ASP A 592 16.64 20.29 0.07
N HIS A 593 15.81 21.29 -0.18
CA HIS A 593 14.42 21.18 -0.65
C HIS A 593 13.48 20.37 0.26
N THR A 594 13.86 20.05 1.51
CA THR A 594 13.01 19.32 2.46
C THR A 594 12.22 20.23 3.42
N ASP A 595 11.11 19.70 3.96
CA ASP A 595 10.31 20.37 4.99
C ASP A 595 11.08 20.62 6.30
N PHE A 596 12.16 19.88 6.59
CA PHE A 596 13.02 20.17 7.73
C PHE A 596 13.72 21.54 7.57
N MET A 597 14.23 21.82 6.38
CA MET A 597 14.83 23.12 6.07
C MET A 597 13.79 24.24 6.09
N SER A 598 12.65 24.07 5.42
CA SER A 598 11.66 25.15 5.25
C SER A 598 10.79 25.41 6.48
N THR A 599 10.45 24.38 7.28
CA THR A 599 9.49 24.47 8.41
C THR A 599 10.12 24.34 9.81
N VAL A 600 11.33 23.79 9.94
CA VAL A 600 12.05 23.75 11.23
C VAL A 600 13.15 24.79 11.27
N LEU A 601 13.96 24.91 10.22
CA LEU A 601 15.07 25.87 10.19
C LEU A 601 14.70 27.21 9.58
N HIS A 602 13.58 27.27 8.83
CA HIS A 602 13.15 28.46 8.08
C HIS A 602 14.28 29.00 7.16
N ALA A 603 14.98 28.06 6.52
CA ALA A 603 16.12 28.26 5.65
C ALA A 603 15.93 27.52 4.32
N ASP A 604 16.67 27.95 3.29
CA ASP A 604 16.85 27.23 2.04
C ASP A 604 18.36 27.07 1.79
N TYR A 605 18.80 26.02 1.10
CA TYR A 605 20.17 25.96 0.59
C TYR A 605 20.30 26.77 -0.71
N LEU A 606 21.51 27.26 -1.00
CA LEU A 606 21.83 27.94 -2.26
C LEU A 606 23.09 27.37 -2.92
N THR A 607 24.18 27.25 -2.16
CA THR A 607 25.49 26.74 -2.63
C THR A 607 26.47 26.57 -1.46
N PHE A 608 27.70 26.14 -1.73
CA PHE A 608 28.82 26.25 -0.80
C PHE A 608 29.67 27.50 -1.10
N GLY A 609 30.32 28.04 -0.06
CA GLY A 609 31.38 29.05 -0.24
C GLY A 609 32.25 29.22 1.00
N GLU A 610 33.46 29.76 0.84
CA GLU A 610 34.33 30.12 1.97
C GLU A 610 33.67 31.21 2.83
N GLN A 611 33.65 31.00 4.15
CA GLN A 611 33.22 32.02 5.10
C GLN A 611 34.35 32.34 6.09
N THR A 612 34.69 33.61 6.19
CA THR A 612 35.79 34.13 7.01
C THR A 612 35.31 35.07 8.11
N ASP A 613 34.08 35.61 8.00
CA ASP A 613 33.51 36.58 8.92
C ASP A 613 31.96 36.59 8.93
N ILE A 614 31.39 37.23 9.97
CA ILE A 614 29.96 37.55 10.08
C ILE A 614 29.77 39.04 10.31
N GLU A 615 28.74 39.65 9.72
CA GLU A 615 28.32 41.04 9.94
C GLU A 615 26.93 41.10 10.59
N LEU A 616 26.77 41.95 11.61
CA LEU A 616 25.51 42.12 12.33
C LEU A 616 24.47 42.90 11.52
N ASP A 617 23.35 42.25 11.19
CA ASP A 617 22.26 42.81 10.38
C ASP A 617 21.16 43.43 11.27
N LEU A 618 20.72 42.71 12.31
CA LEU A 618 19.57 43.09 13.14
C LEU A 618 19.95 43.41 14.60
N PRO A 619 20.53 44.61 14.87
CA PRO A 619 21.10 44.96 16.18
C PRO A 619 20.08 45.17 17.31
N ASP A 620 18.79 45.31 16.99
CA ASP A 620 17.72 45.43 17.99
C ASP A 620 17.13 44.06 18.41
N HIS A 621 17.59 42.95 17.83
CA HIS A 621 17.16 41.60 18.21
C HIS A 621 17.84 41.14 19.51
N PRO A 622 17.16 40.41 20.42
CA PRO A 622 17.75 39.90 21.65
C PRO A 622 19.05 39.10 21.49
N ILE A 623 19.17 38.28 20.43
CA ILE A 623 20.40 37.51 20.12
C ILE A 623 21.61 38.44 19.89
N ALA A 624 21.37 39.68 19.44
CA ALA A 624 22.38 40.69 19.16
C ALA A 624 22.68 41.64 20.35
N GLU A 625 22.16 41.38 21.56
CA GLU A 625 22.39 42.26 22.72
C GLU A 625 23.89 42.41 23.06
N ASP A 626 24.30 43.61 23.49
CA ASP A 626 25.70 44.05 23.71
C ASP A 626 26.67 43.94 22.50
N PHE A 627 26.25 43.44 21.33
CA PHE A 627 27.02 43.65 20.09
C PHE A 627 27.00 45.13 19.67
N THR A 628 28.02 45.56 18.93
CA THR A 628 28.04 46.91 18.34
C THR A 628 27.33 46.88 16.98
N PRO A 629 26.38 47.78 16.68
CA PRO A 629 25.74 47.85 15.36
C PRO A 629 26.77 48.01 14.23
N GLY A 630 26.68 47.16 13.20
CA GLY A 630 27.70 47.07 12.14
C GLY A 630 29.03 46.45 12.60
N ALA A 631 28.99 45.55 13.59
CA ALA A 631 30.14 44.73 13.96
C ALA A 631 30.36 43.64 12.91
N VAL A 632 31.57 43.62 12.34
CA VAL A 632 32.11 42.48 11.59
C VAL A 632 32.98 41.67 12.56
N VAL A 633 32.71 40.37 12.69
CA VAL A 633 33.49 39.43 13.48
C VAL A 633 34.17 38.42 12.56
N THR A 634 35.48 38.53 12.42
CA THR A 634 36.30 37.51 11.75
C THR A 634 36.31 36.22 12.55
N PHE A 635 36.17 35.09 11.87
CA PHE A 635 36.42 33.77 12.42
C PHE A 635 37.89 33.63 12.85
N THR A 636 38.15 32.79 13.84
CA THR A 636 39.51 32.43 14.26
C THR A 636 40.09 31.39 13.33
N ASP A 637 41.34 31.59 12.89
CA ASP A 637 42.15 30.59 12.18
C ASP A 637 42.08 29.23 12.91
N SER A 638 41.31 28.29 12.36
CA SER A 638 41.28 26.91 12.86
C SER A 638 42.59 26.20 12.55
N LEU A 639 42.84 25.06 13.20
CA LEU A 639 44.09 24.31 13.04
C LEU A 639 44.13 23.42 11.78
N SER A 640 43.03 23.36 11.01
CA SER A 640 42.99 22.83 9.65
C SER A 640 43.57 23.86 8.66
N ALA A 641 44.40 23.39 7.72
CA ALA A 641 45.22 24.27 6.87
C ALA A 641 44.52 24.79 5.59
N GLU A 642 43.23 24.48 5.42
CA GLU A 642 42.42 24.80 4.26
C GLU A 642 41.11 25.45 4.71
N ALA A 643 40.65 26.45 3.97
CA ALA A 643 39.42 27.18 4.27
C ALA A 643 38.22 26.36 3.79
N THR A 644 37.68 25.52 4.67
CA THR A 644 36.52 24.69 4.32
C THR A 644 35.34 25.57 3.93
N ALA A 645 34.84 25.40 2.69
CA ALA A 645 33.57 25.97 2.27
C ALA A 645 32.41 25.38 3.07
N ILE A 646 31.43 26.22 3.39
CA ILE A 646 30.26 25.89 4.21
C ILE A 646 29.00 26.48 3.58
N ASP A 647 27.84 26.00 4.04
CA ASP A 647 26.52 26.39 3.52
C ASP A 647 26.37 27.91 3.30
N VAL A 648 25.93 28.27 2.10
CA VAL A 648 25.33 29.56 1.78
C VAL A 648 23.83 29.32 1.75
N ILE A 649 23.11 29.95 2.67
CA ILE A 649 21.68 29.72 2.87
C ILE A 649 20.85 30.94 2.46
N ASN A 650 19.58 30.71 2.18
CA ASN A 650 18.53 31.72 2.23
C ASN A 650 17.72 31.59 3.53
N TYR A 651 16.58 32.26 3.60
CA TYR A 651 15.63 32.20 4.71
C TYR A 651 14.20 32.31 4.19
N THR A 652 13.22 31.84 4.96
CA THR A 652 11.79 32.03 4.66
C THR A 652 11.26 33.34 5.27
N SER A 653 10.08 33.79 4.83
CA SER A 653 9.44 35.05 5.27
C SER A 653 9.23 35.17 6.78
N ASP A 654 9.12 34.04 7.47
CA ASP A 654 8.88 33.96 8.92
C ASP A 654 10.15 34.11 9.78
N ALA A 655 11.34 33.97 9.18
CA ALA A 655 12.61 34.06 9.87
C ALA A 655 13.24 35.47 9.86
N ARG A 656 14.09 35.72 10.84
CA ARG A 656 14.88 36.95 10.99
C ARG A 656 16.35 36.68 10.78
N VAL A 657 16.97 37.37 9.82
CA VAL A 657 18.43 37.39 9.67
C VAL A 657 19.02 38.24 10.79
N ILE A 658 19.81 37.61 11.67
CA ILE A 658 20.49 38.31 12.77
C ILE A 658 21.89 38.72 12.33
N PHE A 659 22.62 37.78 11.70
CA PHE A 659 23.91 38.04 11.07
C PHE A 659 23.91 37.54 9.62
N ARG A 660 24.66 38.26 8.78
CA ARG A 660 24.99 37.90 7.39
C ARG A 660 26.45 37.47 7.28
N ARG A 661 26.81 36.76 6.21
CA ARG A 661 28.21 36.51 5.80
C ARG A 661 28.88 37.87 5.59
N GLY A 662 30.04 38.08 6.23
CA GLY A 662 30.69 39.39 6.25
C GLY A 662 31.44 39.74 4.95
N PRO A 663 32.03 40.95 4.88
CA PRO A 663 32.60 41.50 3.66
C PRO A 663 33.89 40.83 3.15
N GLU A 664 34.58 40.02 3.95
CA GLU A 664 35.75 39.24 3.52
C GLU A 664 35.40 37.75 3.24
N SER A 665 34.11 37.38 3.31
CA SER A 665 33.59 36.06 2.96
C SER A 665 33.13 35.99 1.50
N GLU A 666 33.04 34.77 0.94
CA GLU A 666 32.26 34.56 -0.29
C GLU A 666 30.75 34.71 -0.01
N TYR A 667 30.01 35.14 -1.03
CA TYR A 667 28.59 35.49 -0.96
C TYR A 667 28.27 36.48 0.19
N PRO A 668 28.98 37.64 0.28
CA PRO A 668 28.80 38.59 1.36
C PRO A 668 27.38 39.16 1.34
N GLY A 669 26.74 39.20 2.51
CA GLY A 669 25.34 39.62 2.66
C GLY A 669 24.30 38.49 2.65
N ALA A 670 24.67 37.24 2.32
CA ALA A 670 23.76 36.10 2.54
C ALA A 670 23.56 35.85 4.05
N PRO A 671 22.40 35.33 4.49
CA PRO A 671 22.19 34.90 5.88
C PRO A 671 23.24 33.91 6.39
N THR A 672 23.47 33.90 7.71
CA THR A 672 24.38 32.93 8.37
C THR A 672 24.06 32.68 9.86
N VAL A 673 23.41 33.65 10.53
CA VAL A 673 22.63 33.40 11.76
C VAL A 673 21.20 33.86 11.50
N ILE A 674 20.24 32.95 11.59
CA ILE A 674 18.82 33.26 11.50
C ILE A 674 18.07 32.81 12.75
N ALA A 675 16.91 33.42 13.00
CA ALA A 675 16.04 33.09 14.13
C ALA A 675 14.56 33.08 13.73
N TYR A 676 13.85 32.02 14.12
CA TYR A 676 12.40 31.89 14.06
C TYR A 676 11.81 31.88 15.48
N GLU A 677 10.65 32.50 15.68
CA GLU A 677 9.92 32.42 16.94
C GLU A 677 8.41 32.62 16.76
N ASP A 678 7.63 31.79 17.45
CA ASP A 678 6.19 31.92 17.55
C ASP A 678 5.70 31.74 19.01
N ASP A 679 4.38 31.69 19.20
CA ASP A 679 3.76 31.49 20.52
C ASP A 679 4.07 30.11 21.16
N ARG A 680 4.66 29.15 20.42
CA ARG A 680 4.96 27.76 20.83
C ARG A 680 6.46 27.48 20.97
N SER A 681 7.28 27.75 19.96
CA SER A 681 8.70 27.36 19.84
C SER A 681 9.61 28.57 19.59
N LYS A 682 10.93 28.35 19.68
CA LYS A 682 11.98 29.33 19.33
C LYS A 682 13.20 28.59 18.78
N ILE A 683 13.70 29.02 17.63
CA ILE A 683 14.72 28.29 16.86
C ILE A 683 15.79 29.27 16.39
N ALA A 684 17.06 28.96 16.67
CA ALA A 684 18.20 29.69 16.15
C ALA A 684 19.08 28.75 15.33
N TYR A 685 19.25 29.04 14.04
CA TYR A 685 20.12 28.27 13.15
C TYR A 685 21.39 29.05 12.85
N PHE A 686 22.54 28.46 13.17
CA PHE A 686 23.86 28.97 12.82
C PHE A 686 24.41 28.11 11.67
N ALA A 687 24.47 28.67 10.46
CA ALA A 687 25.01 28.00 9.26
C ALA A 687 26.56 27.96 9.26
N PHE A 688 27.15 27.79 10.44
CA PHE A 688 28.57 27.56 10.66
C PHE A 688 28.79 26.86 12.02
N PRO A 689 29.89 26.10 12.18
CA PRO A 689 30.25 25.55 13.47
C PRO A 689 30.70 26.63 14.48
N LEU A 690 30.11 26.64 15.68
CA LEU A 690 30.34 27.68 16.69
C LEU A 690 31.83 27.91 17.01
N TYR A 691 32.67 26.87 16.98
CA TYR A 691 34.11 27.01 17.28
C TYR A 691 34.89 27.90 16.29
N ARG A 692 34.34 28.22 15.12
CA ARG A 692 34.89 29.21 14.20
C ARG A 692 34.94 30.62 14.82
N LEU A 693 34.08 30.94 15.80
CA LEU A 693 34.03 32.27 16.42
C LEU A 693 35.07 32.47 17.56
N PRO A 694 35.54 33.72 17.77
CA PRO A 694 36.33 34.10 18.96
C PRO A 694 35.62 33.77 20.28
N ALA A 695 36.38 33.42 21.32
CA ALA A 695 35.83 32.89 22.57
C ALA A 695 34.84 33.85 23.27
N GLU A 696 35.13 35.16 23.21
CA GLU A 696 34.27 36.22 23.73
C GLU A 696 32.96 36.40 22.92
N VAL A 697 32.98 36.11 21.62
CA VAL A 697 31.79 36.21 20.75
C VAL A 697 30.94 34.94 20.86
N ARG A 698 31.56 33.76 20.99
CA ARG A 698 30.84 32.51 21.29
C ARG A 698 30.03 32.62 22.58
N ALA A 699 30.65 33.16 23.62
CA ALA A 699 29.96 33.39 24.89
C ALA A 699 28.75 34.32 24.70
N LEU A 700 28.96 35.50 24.09
CA LEU A 700 27.89 36.48 23.90
C LEU A 700 26.73 35.95 23.03
N LEU A 701 27.03 35.36 21.87
CA LEU A 701 26.00 34.84 20.95
C LEU A 701 25.16 33.74 21.60
N VAL A 702 25.81 32.80 22.30
CA VAL A 702 25.13 31.67 22.95
C VAL A 702 24.34 32.11 24.19
N ASP A 703 24.93 32.90 25.09
CA ASP A 703 24.23 33.41 26.28
C ASP A 703 23.01 34.28 25.89
N ASN A 704 23.13 35.13 24.87
CA ASN A 704 22.01 35.93 24.35
C ASN A 704 20.89 35.08 23.74
N THR A 705 21.25 33.99 23.04
CA THR A 705 20.26 33.08 22.43
C THR A 705 19.49 32.31 23.50
N VAL A 706 20.18 31.86 24.56
CA VAL A 706 19.54 31.19 25.70
C VAL A 706 18.68 32.16 26.54
N ASP A 707 19.09 33.42 26.69
CA ASP A 707 18.24 34.44 27.32
C ASP A 707 16.99 34.77 26.46
N TRP A 708 17.14 34.84 25.14
CA TRP A 708 16.03 35.04 24.19
C TRP A 708 14.96 33.93 24.26
N PHE A 709 15.34 32.69 24.60
CA PHE A 709 14.37 31.62 24.89
C PHE A 709 13.43 31.96 26.08
N THR A 710 13.89 32.78 27.04
CA THR A 710 13.05 33.24 28.17
C THR A 710 12.21 34.49 27.85
N ARG A 711 12.52 35.19 26.75
CA ARG A 711 11.80 36.40 26.34
C ARG A 711 10.49 36.02 25.67
N LYS A 712 9.50 36.91 25.77
CA LYS A 712 8.27 36.78 24.98
C LYS A 712 8.61 36.69 23.49
N PRO A 713 7.83 35.93 22.70
CA PRO A 713 7.87 36.03 21.25
C PRO A 713 7.71 37.48 20.79
N LEU A 714 8.41 37.83 19.71
CA LEU A 714 8.11 39.02 18.92
C LEU A 714 6.88 38.74 18.04
N ASP A 715 6.14 39.77 17.65
CA ASP A 715 5.14 39.65 16.58
C ASP A 715 5.83 39.11 15.30
N MET A 716 5.13 38.38 14.41
CA MET A 716 5.72 37.84 13.17
C MET A 716 6.37 38.95 12.30
N PRO A 717 7.40 38.64 11.49
CA PRO A 717 7.90 39.58 10.48
C PRO A 717 6.78 40.07 9.56
N ALA A 718 6.89 41.28 9.02
CA ALA A 718 6.01 41.68 7.93
C ALA A 718 6.56 41.13 6.61
N GLU A 719 5.68 40.67 5.71
CA GLU A 719 6.05 40.22 4.35
C GLU A 719 6.90 41.25 3.58
N ALA A 720 6.75 42.54 3.89
CA ALA A 720 7.54 43.63 3.28
C ALA A 720 8.97 43.77 3.84
N ASP A 721 9.29 43.09 4.96
CA ASP A 721 10.64 43.01 5.54
C ASP A 721 11.41 41.79 4.99
N TYR A 722 10.73 40.83 4.35
CA TYR A 722 11.35 39.68 3.70
C TYR A 722 12.09 40.11 2.43
N GLN A 723 13.40 39.84 2.38
CA GLN A 723 14.31 40.21 1.29
C GLN A 723 15.32 39.06 1.11
N PRO A 724 15.00 38.01 0.33
CA PRO A 724 15.89 36.87 0.10
C PRO A 724 17.21 37.31 -0.54
N PHE A 725 18.26 36.54 -0.30
CA PHE A 725 19.55 36.74 -0.97
C PHE A 725 19.50 36.19 -2.40
N GLU A 726 19.85 37.04 -3.37
CA GLU A 726 20.03 36.66 -4.77
C GLU A 726 21.54 36.49 -5.06
N ILE A 727 21.94 35.35 -5.64
CA ILE A 727 23.29 35.17 -6.18
C ILE A 727 23.35 35.90 -7.53
N GLU A 728 24.20 36.93 -7.66
CA GLU A 728 24.47 37.53 -8.97
C GLU A 728 25.13 36.49 -9.90
N ASP A 729 24.55 36.25 -11.08
CA ASP A 729 25.03 35.30 -12.11
C ASP A 729 26.49 35.60 -12.55
N GLY A 730 27.45 35.09 -11.77
CA GLY A 730 28.84 35.55 -11.73
C GLY A 730 29.87 34.58 -12.30
N GLY A 731 29.46 33.39 -12.73
CA GLY A 731 30.34 32.43 -13.39
C GLY A 731 31.35 31.73 -12.47
N GLY A 732 30.99 31.50 -11.21
CA GLY A 732 31.69 30.52 -10.37
C GLY A 732 31.45 29.11 -10.92
N SER A 733 32.52 28.38 -11.23
CA SER A 733 32.43 26.95 -11.49
C SER A 733 32.21 26.23 -10.17
N GLY A 734 31.15 25.41 -10.06
CA GLY A 734 30.97 24.53 -8.91
C GLY A 734 32.14 23.57 -8.79
N GLU A 735 33.05 23.82 -7.83
CA GLU A 735 34.14 22.91 -7.51
C GLU A 735 33.58 21.78 -6.65
N THR A 736 33.65 20.55 -7.17
CA THR A 736 33.25 19.34 -6.44
C THR A 736 34.14 19.11 -5.22
N PRO A 737 33.67 18.39 -4.18
CA PRO A 737 34.48 18.03 -3.02
C PRO A 737 35.80 17.31 -3.39
N PRO A 738 36.81 17.29 -2.48
CA PRO A 738 38.10 16.65 -2.74
C PRO A 738 38.00 15.17 -3.14
N GLU A 739 38.82 14.76 -4.12
CA GLU A 739 38.84 13.38 -4.65
C GLU A 739 39.14 12.33 -3.55
N ASP A 740 38.20 11.42 -3.26
CA ASP A 740 38.49 10.24 -2.42
C ASP A 740 39.07 9.07 -3.23
N GLY A 741 39.99 8.33 -2.59
CA GLY A 741 41.03 7.52 -3.20
C GLY A 741 40.73 6.02 -3.35
N GLY A 742 39.55 5.65 -3.87
CA GLY A 742 39.40 4.46 -4.70
C GLY A 742 38.63 3.24 -4.17
N GLY A 743 37.89 2.62 -5.09
CA GLY A 743 37.22 1.33 -4.95
C GLY A 743 36.50 0.94 -6.25
N GLU A 744 37.06 0.00 -7.03
CA GLU A 744 36.44 -0.45 -8.29
C GLU A 744 35.16 -1.27 -8.02
N GLY A 745 34.08 -0.97 -8.76
CA GLY A 745 32.84 -1.75 -8.81
C GLY A 745 32.12 -1.52 -10.13
N ASP A 746 32.27 -2.44 -11.09
CA ASP A 746 31.63 -2.35 -12.41
C ASP A 746 30.10 -2.48 -12.32
N THR A 747 29.33 -1.63 -13.02
CA THR A 747 28.49 -2.00 -14.19
C THR A 747 27.56 -0.87 -14.66
N GLY A 748 27.21 -0.87 -15.96
CA GLY A 748 26.02 -0.18 -16.49
C GLY A 748 26.28 1.04 -17.41
N ASP A 749 26.44 0.83 -18.71
CA ASP A 749 26.30 1.90 -19.71
C ASP A 749 24.82 2.11 -20.06
N GLU A 750 24.27 3.32 -19.94
CA GLU A 750 23.04 3.71 -20.66
C GLU A 750 23.11 5.12 -21.28
N GLY A 751 22.61 5.22 -22.51
CA GLY A 751 21.57 6.21 -22.81
C GLY A 751 21.93 7.67 -23.08
N GLY A 752 23.18 8.05 -23.38
CA GLY A 752 23.53 9.44 -23.72
C GLY A 752 22.66 10.04 -24.85
N THR A 753 21.70 10.89 -24.49
CA THR A 753 20.86 11.65 -25.44
C THR A 753 21.63 12.87 -25.95
N GLY A 754 21.43 13.27 -27.20
CA GLY A 754 22.26 14.29 -27.86
C GLY A 754 21.54 15.61 -28.13
N ASP A 755 22.16 16.72 -27.74
CA ASP A 755 21.70 18.08 -28.05
C ASP A 755 21.76 18.43 -29.55
N GLU A 756 20.84 19.28 -30.00
CA GLU A 756 20.88 19.85 -31.35
C GLU A 756 22.01 20.87 -31.53
N GLY A 757 22.69 20.83 -32.69
CA GLY A 757 23.82 21.70 -33.03
C GLY A 757 23.77 22.16 -34.48
N ASP A 758 23.84 23.48 -34.68
CA ASP A 758 23.30 24.17 -35.86
C ASP A 758 24.24 24.29 -37.10
N THR A 759 23.67 24.05 -38.30
CA THR A 759 23.94 24.70 -39.60
C THR A 759 25.35 24.72 -40.28
N GLY A 760 25.39 24.31 -41.57
CA GLY A 760 26.41 24.64 -42.61
C GLY A 760 27.19 23.42 -43.15
N ASP A 761 27.52 23.26 -44.46
CA ASP A 761 27.37 24.08 -45.67
C ASP A 761 27.29 23.18 -46.96
N GLU A 762 27.14 23.75 -48.17
CA GLU A 762 26.94 23.04 -49.46
C GLU A 762 28.08 22.08 -49.92
N GLY A 763 27.76 21.03 -50.71
CA GLY A 763 28.77 20.11 -51.27
C GLY A 763 28.34 19.03 -52.30
N ASP A 764 27.93 19.44 -53.51
CA ASP A 764 27.86 18.73 -54.83
C ASP A 764 27.73 17.18 -55.01
N THR A 765 26.95 16.83 -56.04
CA THR A 765 26.63 15.48 -56.58
C THR A 765 27.82 14.72 -57.21
N GLY A 766 27.84 13.38 -57.16
CA GLY A 766 28.85 12.54 -57.88
C GLY A 766 28.51 11.04 -58.06
N ASP A 767 28.05 10.68 -59.26
CA ASP A 767 27.55 9.39 -59.79
C ASP A 767 28.33 8.05 -59.59
N GLU A 768 27.57 6.95 -59.69
CA GLU A 768 27.84 5.58 -60.23
C GLU A 768 29.15 4.80 -59.93
N GLY A 769 29.00 3.49 -59.62
CA GLY A 769 30.12 2.53 -59.52
C GLY A 769 29.72 1.07 -59.23
N ASP A 770 29.15 0.38 -60.22
CA ASP A 770 28.71 -1.03 -60.13
C ASP A 770 29.85 -2.08 -60.21
N GLN A 771 29.49 -3.35 -59.94
CA GLN A 771 30.23 -4.61 -60.29
C GLN A 771 31.43 -5.03 -59.37
N GLY A 772 31.56 -6.30 -58.94
CA GLY A 772 30.72 -7.50 -59.16
C GLY A 772 31.24 -8.77 -58.45
N ASP A 773 30.64 -9.92 -58.73
CA ASP A 773 30.80 -11.21 -58.02
C ASP A 773 32.17 -11.92 -58.16
N GLU A 774 32.55 -12.75 -57.17
CA GLU A 774 32.59 -14.24 -57.29
C GLU A 774 33.25 -15.00 -56.10
N GLY A 775 32.51 -15.98 -55.53
CA GLY A 775 32.98 -17.35 -55.19
C GLY A 775 33.87 -17.64 -53.96
N GLY A 776 33.75 -18.86 -53.37
CA GLY A 776 34.87 -19.40 -52.56
C GLY A 776 34.74 -20.55 -51.54
N ASP A 777 33.68 -21.37 -51.53
CA ASP A 777 33.58 -22.76 -51.01
C ASP A 777 34.66 -23.39 -50.05
N THR A 778 34.19 -23.79 -48.86
CA THR A 778 34.27 -25.17 -48.27
C THR A 778 35.57 -25.78 -47.67
N GLY A 779 35.41 -26.49 -46.53
CA GLY A 779 36.30 -27.51 -45.93
C GLY A 779 35.98 -27.77 -44.44
N ASP A 780 35.28 -28.86 -44.06
CA ASP A 780 35.78 -30.23 -43.72
C ASP A 780 36.70 -30.25 -42.46
N GLN A 781 36.32 -30.77 -41.27
CA GLN A 781 35.85 -32.10 -40.79
C GLN A 781 36.96 -32.98 -40.14
N GLY A 782 36.71 -33.51 -38.93
CA GLY A 782 37.46 -34.56 -38.20
C GLY A 782 37.39 -34.36 -36.66
N ASP A 783 36.83 -35.26 -35.83
CA ASP A 783 37.25 -36.63 -35.40
C ASP A 783 38.35 -36.64 -34.30
N GLN A 784 38.40 -37.49 -33.26
CA GLN A 784 37.43 -38.37 -32.55
C GLN A 784 38.10 -38.95 -31.25
N GLY A 785 37.35 -39.19 -30.16
CA GLY A 785 37.67 -40.16 -29.07
C GLY A 785 38.55 -39.67 -27.90
N ASP A 786 38.62 -40.30 -26.71
CA ASP A 786 37.91 -41.47 -26.11
C ASP A 786 38.02 -41.42 -24.55
N GLY A 787 37.11 -42.05 -23.77
CA GLY A 787 37.27 -42.19 -22.30
C GLY A 787 36.11 -42.86 -21.51
N ASP A 788 36.39 -43.97 -20.81
CA ASP A 788 35.46 -44.90 -20.10
C ASP A 788 36.12 -45.30 -18.75
N GLN A 789 35.51 -45.47 -17.56
CA GLN A 789 34.12 -45.75 -17.08
C GLN A 789 33.64 -44.64 -16.08
N GLY A 790 32.56 -44.69 -15.27
CA GLY A 790 31.94 -45.72 -14.40
C GLY A 790 32.79 -45.98 -13.13
N ASP A 791 32.27 -46.14 -11.90
CA ASP A 791 30.91 -46.38 -11.37
C ASP A 791 30.90 -46.09 -9.82
N GLY A 792 29.75 -46.08 -9.14
CA GLY A 792 29.66 -46.54 -7.72
C GLY A 792 29.58 -45.54 -6.54
N THR A 793 28.47 -44.80 -6.42
CA THR A 793 27.69 -44.54 -5.17
C THR A 793 28.36 -44.28 -3.78
N GLY A 794 28.05 -43.11 -3.20
CA GLY A 794 27.70 -42.93 -1.76
C GLY A 794 28.83 -42.74 -0.73
N PRO A 795 28.50 -42.51 0.57
CA PRO A 795 27.14 -42.42 1.14
C PRO A 795 26.50 -41.03 1.06
#